data_AF-A0A8T2I8F3-F1
#
_entry.id   AF-A0A8T2I8F3-F1
#
_cell.length_a   1.000
_cell.length_b   1.000
_cell.length_c   1.000
_cell.angle_alpha   90.00
_cell.angle_beta   90.00
_cell.angle_gamma   90.00
#
_symmetry.space_group_name_H-M   'P 1'
#
loop_
_entity.id
_entity.type
_entity.pdbx_description
1 polymer ?
#
loop_
_entity_poly.entity_id
_entity_poly.type
_entity_poly.pdbx_seq_one_letter_code
_entity_poly.pdbx_strand_id
1 'polypeptide(L)'
;MSNAVAFMALWILFLGASCNAQVVASEFSKVDLSTTAAIHSRAVALARTLSKDFSKLSARAASLIVSRLEDHLSRKEAIQFWTGFTAKTERTSAPINISTNSSGRRLLQTTTSLPDGIYRISYAGAGPCQGKFLNYKRYDNKSPAKVNLAPFSSKNPVLWQVKNVPGKSQQITLTAINRASCCLQRLGYARPRTCSSTQVDLGTRLNGLRWKFNGISGQSNVYGLSAAIRTESCRGSKYLGRLAPTAANSARCEYPRNTITLASMRSSESILWRFISMAPPPPPPSPPPSPPPPSPPPPTPSSTPPANGFPSPPPPKTSNSPPPPIPPSPPPLPLPPPLTRKNYNQALELSWRFYRAQRAGDIPSNYPLSWITTSMTTDLVQPGWYDAGDTLKLNFPLGGTVSFLSWGLVDYKNEYDNVGYLSSSRDILRPAVEYLANSYTGNRTYVGQISQPSVDHQFWGRPSQYPIDSLPRVPYIWSQNTTTQADLLGSVAAALASASMVYRDVDRSFADTLKSKAIEIFQWGTESEGLYSRVYPGPASVYPSTDWADDMVWAAAWLFRVTGDTNYLNYAINYWNRGSPNPYSCWDSKWAPAAAMLVSLADTGTAVPGIDTYRAWLNSNFLRAWLQPDGFWSIKRTPRGMVYPTWSKWGNLRYATTAGMVAAMHAKTNPDAAQKAAELAFARSQLDYALGAATGRSFVVGYWSVAPQQAHHAGSSCPNMPQPCDWEQFRVNAPNPQLLAGALVGGPEGEKVNFNDPDNSYVDLRNNYNGNEPACDYNAGFATSLIAVLANI
;
A
#
# COMPACT_ATOMS: atom_id res chain seq x y z
N MET A 1 -44.45 4.30 10.13
CA MET A 1 -44.90 2.98 9.64
C MET A 1 -44.97 2.89 8.10
N SER A 2 -45.18 4.00 7.38
CA SER A 2 -45.17 4.07 5.90
C SER A 2 -43.84 3.68 5.25
N ASN A 3 -42.70 3.98 5.90
CA ASN A 3 -41.38 3.72 5.28
C ASN A 3 -40.97 2.25 5.24
N ALA A 4 -41.37 1.42 6.21
CA ALA A 4 -40.97 0.00 6.22
C ALA A 4 -41.73 -0.83 5.18
N VAL A 5 -43.00 -0.49 4.92
CA VAL A 5 -43.84 -1.15 3.92
C VAL A 5 -43.43 -0.72 2.50
N ALA A 6 -43.11 0.56 2.30
CA ALA A 6 -42.54 1.06 1.05
C ALA A 6 -41.16 0.45 0.74
N PHE A 7 -40.32 0.29 1.77
CA PHE A 7 -38.99 -0.34 1.63
C PHE A 7 -39.09 -1.84 1.33
N MET A 8 -40.04 -2.57 1.93
CA MET A 8 -40.30 -3.97 1.59
C MET A 8 -40.91 -4.15 0.20
N ALA A 9 -41.81 -3.25 -0.24
CA ALA A 9 -42.37 -3.30 -1.60
C ALA A 9 -41.29 -3.06 -2.68
N LEU A 10 -40.38 -2.11 -2.45
CA LEU A 10 -39.20 -1.88 -3.29
C LEU A 10 -38.22 -3.07 -3.26
N TRP A 11 -38.04 -3.72 -2.10
CA TRP A 11 -37.19 -4.90 -1.96
C TRP A 11 -37.74 -6.14 -2.68
N ILE A 12 -39.07 -6.33 -2.68
CA ILE A 12 -39.74 -7.45 -3.35
C ILE A 12 -39.74 -7.24 -4.87
N LEU A 13 -39.88 -5.99 -5.36
CA LEU A 13 -39.69 -5.66 -6.78
C LEU A 13 -38.26 -5.94 -7.25
N PHE A 14 -37.26 -5.67 -6.40
CA PHE A 14 -35.86 -5.95 -6.70
C PHE A 14 -35.55 -7.46 -6.77
N LEU A 15 -36.21 -8.28 -5.93
CA LEU A 15 -36.07 -9.74 -5.95
C LEU A 15 -36.86 -10.40 -7.09
N GLY A 16 -38.00 -9.83 -7.48
CA GLY A 16 -38.80 -10.30 -8.63
C GLY A 16 -38.09 -10.16 -9.98
N ALA A 17 -37.17 -9.20 -10.12
CA ALA A 17 -36.32 -9.06 -11.30
C ALA A 17 -35.26 -10.17 -11.44
N SER A 18 -35.06 -10.98 -10.39
CA SER A 18 -33.97 -11.96 -10.30
C SER A 18 -34.44 -13.43 -10.31
N CYS A 19 -35.75 -13.70 -10.14
CA CYS A 19 -36.31 -15.06 -10.04
C CYS A 19 -37.77 -15.14 -10.53
N ASN A 20 -38.13 -16.24 -11.19
CA ASN A 20 -39.44 -16.57 -11.81
C ASN A 20 -40.68 -15.96 -11.11
N ALA A 21 -41.31 -14.97 -11.75
CA ALA A 21 -42.37 -14.13 -11.19
C ALA A 21 -43.72 -14.84 -10.90
N GLN A 22 -43.96 -16.05 -11.41
CA GLN A 22 -45.25 -16.75 -11.26
C GLN A 22 -45.48 -17.37 -9.87
N VAL A 23 -44.42 -17.68 -9.11
CA VAL A 23 -44.55 -18.29 -7.77
C VAL A 23 -44.89 -17.24 -6.70
N VAL A 24 -44.40 -16.01 -6.87
CA VAL A 24 -44.63 -14.91 -5.93
C VAL A 24 -46.05 -14.35 -6.02
N ALA A 25 -46.68 -14.42 -7.20
CA ALA A 25 -48.00 -13.85 -7.45
C ALA A 25 -49.18 -14.68 -6.88
N SER A 26 -49.07 -16.02 -6.78
CA SER A 26 -50.18 -16.88 -6.34
C SER A 26 -50.38 -16.91 -4.82
N GLU A 27 -49.32 -16.65 -4.05
CA GLU A 27 -49.36 -16.57 -2.57
C GLU A 27 -49.86 -15.22 -2.07
N PHE A 28 -49.73 -14.15 -2.86
CA PHE A 28 -50.09 -12.80 -2.45
C PHE A 28 -51.59 -12.45 -2.62
N SER A 29 -52.34 -13.18 -3.45
CA SER A 29 -53.77 -12.92 -3.68
C SER A 29 -54.69 -13.32 -2.52
N LYS A 30 -54.14 -13.85 -1.42
CA LYS A 30 -54.88 -14.38 -0.25
C LYS A 30 -54.58 -13.67 1.07
N VAL A 31 -53.95 -12.49 1.06
CA VAL A 31 -53.43 -11.86 2.28
C VAL A 31 -54.26 -10.66 2.72
N ASP A 32 -54.91 -10.78 3.89
CA ASP A 32 -55.40 -9.66 4.69
C ASP A 32 -54.27 -9.15 5.60
N LEU A 33 -54.01 -7.84 5.59
CA LEU A 33 -52.82 -7.18 6.16
C LEU A 33 -53.14 -6.34 7.41
N SER A 34 -53.98 -6.86 8.30
CA SER A 34 -54.49 -6.08 9.43
C SER A 34 -53.59 -6.05 10.69
N THR A 35 -52.51 -6.85 10.81
CA THR A 35 -51.58 -6.77 11.97
C THR A 35 -50.11 -7.11 11.70
N THR A 36 -49.19 -6.45 12.43
CA THR A 36 -47.73 -6.55 12.28
C THR A 36 -47.15 -7.94 12.65
N ALA A 37 -47.80 -8.66 13.57
CA ALA A 37 -47.39 -10.00 13.97
C ALA A 37 -47.63 -11.06 12.87
N ALA A 38 -48.70 -10.89 12.08
CA ALA A 38 -49.01 -11.78 10.95
C ALA A 38 -48.01 -11.60 9.79
N ILE A 39 -47.55 -10.37 9.56
CA ILE A 39 -46.54 -10.04 8.55
C ILE A 39 -45.17 -10.65 8.92
N HIS A 40 -44.77 -10.55 10.19
CA HIS A 40 -43.49 -11.09 10.66
C HIS A 40 -43.46 -12.63 10.60
N SER A 41 -44.53 -13.29 11.07
CA SER A 41 -44.62 -14.75 11.07
C SER A 41 -44.63 -15.35 9.65
N ARG A 42 -45.26 -14.66 8.68
CA ARG A 42 -45.31 -15.12 7.29
C ARG A 42 -44.09 -14.74 6.44
N ALA A 43 -43.39 -13.64 6.76
CA ALA A 43 -42.08 -13.34 6.18
C ALA A 43 -41.03 -14.40 6.56
N VAL A 44 -41.09 -14.89 7.80
CA VAL A 44 -40.26 -16.01 8.27
C VAL A 44 -40.64 -17.32 7.56
N ALA A 45 -41.92 -17.55 7.26
CA ALA A 45 -42.36 -18.70 6.46
C ALA A 45 -41.88 -18.61 5.00
N LEU A 46 -41.95 -17.44 4.36
CA LEU A 46 -41.46 -17.20 3.00
C LEU A 46 -39.94 -17.39 2.89
N ALA A 47 -39.18 -16.90 3.88
CA ALA A 47 -37.74 -17.13 3.98
C ALA A 47 -37.40 -18.63 4.15
N ARG A 48 -38.22 -19.40 4.88
CA ARG A 48 -38.08 -20.86 4.99
C ARG A 48 -38.40 -21.59 3.67
N THR A 49 -39.36 -21.11 2.89
CA THR A 49 -39.69 -21.70 1.59
C THR A 49 -38.61 -21.41 0.55
N LEU A 50 -38.11 -20.16 0.49
CA LEU A 50 -36.96 -19.78 -0.33
C LEU A 50 -35.69 -20.54 0.09
N SER A 51 -35.60 -21.00 1.34
CA SER A 51 -34.48 -21.80 1.80
C SER A 51 -34.39 -23.23 1.22
N LYS A 52 -35.44 -23.71 0.57
CA LYS A 52 -35.47 -25.06 -0.02
C LYS A 52 -34.86 -25.11 -1.42
N ASP A 53 -34.69 -23.97 -2.10
CA ASP A 53 -34.13 -23.85 -3.47
C ASP A 53 -32.80 -23.04 -3.51
N PHE A 54 -31.97 -23.18 -2.48
CA PHE A 54 -30.75 -22.38 -2.28
C PHE A 54 -29.59 -22.65 -3.26
N SER A 55 -29.71 -23.60 -4.19
CA SER A 55 -28.63 -23.95 -5.14
C SER A 55 -28.32 -22.84 -6.16
N LYS A 56 -29.08 -21.74 -6.18
CA LYS A 56 -28.95 -20.63 -7.14
C LYS A 56 -28.53 -19.28 -6.54
N LEU A 57 -28.18 -19.20 -5.26
CA LEU A 57 -27.79 -17.93 -4.59
C LEU A 57 -26.26 -17.82 -4.41
N SER A 58 -25.69 -16.68 -4.79
CA SER A 58 -24.24 -16.43 -4.64
C SER A 58 -23.85 -16.17 -3.17
N ALA A 59 -22.64 -16.59 -2.78
CA ALA A 59 -22.14 -16.51 -1.40
C ALA A 59 -22.18 -15.09 -0.80
N ARG A 60 -22.08 -14.06 -1.65
CA ARG A 60 -22.11 -12.65 -1.24
C ARG A 60 -23.53 -12.18 -0.88
N ALA A 61 -24.55 -12.68 -1.57
CA ALA A 61 -25.95 -12.42 -1.24
C ALA A 61 -26.35 -13.13 0.06
N ALA A 62 -25.89 -14.37 0.27
CA ALA A 62 -26.11 -15.11 1.51
C ALA A 62 -25.50 -14.39 2.72
N SER A 63 -24.25 -13.91 2.61
CA SER A 63 -23.57 -13.19 3.70
C SER A 63 -24.24 -11.86 4.07
N LEU A 64 -24.82 -11.14 3.09
CA LEU A 64 -25.53 -9.89 3.34
C LEU A 64 -26.90 -10.11 4.02
N ILE A 65 -27.60 -11.18 3.64
CA ILE A 65 -28.87 -11.59 4.25
C ILE A 65 -28.64 -12.02 5.71
N VAL A 66 -27.56 -12.78 5.97
CA VAL A 66 -27.19 -13.25 7.32
C VAL A 66 -26.85 -12.08 8.25
N SER A 67 -26.03 -11.12 7.79
CA SER A 67 -25.65 -9.95 8.59
C SER A 67 -26.85 -9.11 9.03
N ARG A 68 -27.92 -9.04 8.24
CA ARG A 68 -29.08 -8.19 8.55
C ARG A 68 -30.19 -8.91 9.32
N LEU A 69 -30.22 -10.24 9.30
CA LEU A 69 -31.15 -11.04 10.11
C LEU A 69 -30.69 -11.16 11.57
N GLU A 70 -29.39 -11.16 11.82
CA GLU A 70 -28.82 -11.23 13.18
C GLU A 70 -29.11 -9.99 14.02
N ASP A 71 -29.29 -8.83 13.39
CA ASP A 71 -29.65 -7.59 14.08
C ASP A 71 -31.10 -7.59 14.62
N HIS A 72 -31.93 -8.57 14.24
CA HIS A 72 -33.37 -8.56 14.50
C HIS A 72 -33.95 -9.84 15.12
N LEU A 73 -33.14 -10.87 15.41
CA LEU A 73 -33.60 -12.13 16.03
C LEU A 73 -33.28 -12.21 17.54
N SER A 74 -34.20 -12.80 18.31
CA SER A 74 -33.95 -13.05 19.74
C SER A 74 -32.97 -14.23 19.95
N ARG A 75 -32.27 -14.22 21.10
CA ARG A 75 -31.20 -15.17 21.47
C ARG A 75 -31.57 -16.65 21.32
N LYS A 76 -32.85 -17.02 21.44
CA LYS A 76 -33.33 -18.41 21.35
C LYS A 76 -33.58 -18.86 19.89
N GLU A 77 -33.99 -17.92 19.03
CA GLU A 77 -34.31 -18.15 17.62
C GLU A 77 -33.05 -18.17 16.76
N ALA A 78 -32.06 -17.34 17.07
CA ALA A 78 -30.74 -17.41 16.45
C ALA A 78 -30.08 -18.78 16.70
N ILE A 79 -30.17 -19.33 17.91
CA ILE A 79 -29.61 -20.64 18.25
C ILE A 79 -30.27 -21.77 17.46
N GLN A 80 -31.61 -21.77 17.30
CA GLN A 80 -32.33 -22.76 16.51
C GLN A 80 -32.08 -22.62 15.00
N PHE A 81 -31.98 -21.39 14.49
CA PHE A 81 -31.64 -21.12 13.09
C PHE A 81 -30.23 -21.62 12.76
N TRP A 82 -29.24 -21.34 13.62
CA TRP A 82 -27.86 -21.75 13.42
C TRP A 82 -27.62 -23.26 13.59
N THR A 83 -28.34 -23.94 14.49
CA THR A 83 -28.28 -25.41 14.60
C THR A 83 -28.94 -26.12 13.41
N GLY A 84 -29.96 -25.51 12.79
CA GLY A 84 -30.58 -26.04 11.56
C GLY A 84 -29.77 -25.79 10.28
N PHE A 85 -29.03 -24.68 10.21
CA PHE A 85 -28.21 -24.29 9.05
C PHE A 85 -27.00 -25.19 8.85
N THR A 86 -26.28 -25.54 9.92
CA THR A 86 -25.07 -26.39 9.87
C THR A 86 -25.39 -27.87 9.69
N ALA A 87 -26.52 -28.36 10.20
CA ALA A 87 -26.93 -29.76 10.01
C ALA A 87 -27.29 -30.12 8.55
N LYS A 88 -27.57 -29.11 7.70
CA LYS A 88 -27.97 -29.31 6.30
C LYS A 88 -26.90 -28.95 5.26
N THR A 89 -25.86 -28.20 5.63
CA THR A 89 -24.86 -27.73 4.66
C THR A 89 -23.56 -28.53 4.68
N GLU A 90 -23.22 -29.27 5.74
CA GLU A 90 -22.04 -30.14 5.74
C GLU A 90 -22.29 -31.43 6.54
N ARG A 91 -22.06 -32.60 5.91
CA ARG A 91 -21.86 -33.87 6.63
C ARG A 91 -20.51 -33.80 7.35
N THR A 92 -20.46 -33.18 8.53
CA THR A 92 -19.25 -33.14 9.38
C THR A 92 -19.59 -33.66 10.77
N SER A 93 -18.92 -34.73 11.18
CA SER A 93 -19.05 -35.37 12.50
C SER A 93 -18.02 -34.86 13.54
N ALA A 94 -17.50 -33.63 13.40
CA ALA A 94 -16.50 -33.06 14.32
C ALA A 94 -17.08 -31.96 15.24
N PRO A 95 -16.67 -31.87 16.51
CA PRO A 95 -17.23 -30.92 17.48
C PRO A 95 -16.75 -29.47 17.26
N ILE A 96 -17.67 -28.52 17.44
CA ILE A 96 -17.42 -27.06 17.39
C ILE A 96 -17.03 -26.58 18.80
N ASN A 97 -15.93 -25.84 18.92
CA ASN A 97 -15.48 -25.26 20.20
C ASN A 97 -15.54 -23.73 20.17
N ILE A 98 -16.01 -23.16 21.28
CA ILE A 98 -16.12 -21.71 21.50
C ILE A 98 -15.07 -21.31 22.53
N SER A 99 -14.15 -20.42 22.15
CA SER A 99 -13.19 -19.84 23.09
C SER A 99 -13.39 -18.33 23.22
N THR A 100 -12.89 -17.75 24.30
CA THR A 100 -13.02 -16.32 24.59
C THR A 100 -11.63 -15.72 24.73
N ASN A 101 -11.35 -14.64 24.01
CA ASN A 101 -10.05 -13.98 24.12
C ASN A 101 -10.00 -13.03 25.34
N SER A 102 -8.82 -12.49 25.64
CA SER A 102 -8.56 -11.61 26.78
C SER A 102 -9.34 -10.27 26.77
N SER A 103 -10.02 -9.96 25.67
CA SER A 103 -10.94 -8.81 25.54
C SER A 103 -12.43 -9.21 25.65
N GLY A 104 -12.73 -10.45 26.08
CA GLY A 104 -14.10 -10.94 26.27
C GLY A 104 -14.85 -11.27 24.98
N ARG A 105 -14.19 -11.22 23.81
CA ARG A 105 -14.81 -11.57 22.52
C ARG A 105 -14.73 -13.08 22.27
N ARG A 106 -15.86 -13.65 21.83
CA ARG A 106 -15.96 -15.08 21.48
C ARG A 106 -15.40 -15.31 20.08
N LEU A 107 -14.53 -16.31 19.95
CA LEU A 107 -14.00 -16.80 18.69
C LEU A 107 -14.58 -18.19 18.44
N LEU A 108 -15.16 -18.37 17.26
CA LEU A 108 -15.60 -19.68 16.80
C LEU A 108 -14.43 -20.39 16.13
N GLN A 109 -14.12 -21.60 16.60
CA GLN A 109 -13.11 -22.45 16.01
C GLN A 109 -13.79 -23.66 15.38
N THR A 110 -13.52 -23.88 14.10
CA THR A 110 -13.96 -25.08 13.38
C THR A 110 -12.76 -25.86 12.89
N THR A 111 -12.85 -27.19 13.01
CA THR A 111 -11.83 -28.13 12.56
C THR A 111 -12.46 -29.09 11.56
N THR A 112 -11.93 -29.11 10.33
CA THR A 112 -12.43 -29.96 9.25
C THR A 112 -11.38 -31.01 8.89
N SER A 113 -11.77 -32.28 8.87
CA SER A 113 -10.92 -33.38 8.38
C SER A 113 -10.96 -33.42 6.85
N LEU A 114 -9.80 -33.56 6.22
CA LEU A 114 -9.65 -33.81 4.79
C LEU A 114 -9.14 -35.26 4.57
N PRO A 115 -9.14 -35.77 3.32
CA PRO A 115 -8.51 -37.05 3.01
C PRO A 115 -7.03 -37.08 3.41
N ASP A 116 -6.51 -38.28 3.67
CA ASP A 116 -5.10 -38.57 4.03
C ASP A 116 -4.60 -37.99 5.37
N GLY A 117 -5.51 -37.75 6.31
CA GLY A 117 -5.16 -37.42 7.70
C GLY A 117 -4.73 -35.97 7.93
N ILE A 118 -5.13 -35.06 7.03
CA ILE A 118 -4.86 -33.62 7.12
C ILE A 118 -6.07 -32.90 7.75
N TYR A 119 -5.81 -31.94 8.63
CA TYR A 119 -6.84 -31.14 9.30
C TYR A 119 -6.71 -29.64 8.96
N ARG A 120 -7.84 -29.01 8.64
CA ARG A 120 -7.96 -27.55 8.44
C ARG A 120 -8.60 -26.93 9.68
N ILE A 121 -8.01 -25.85 10.21
CA ILE A 121 -8.54 -25.10 11.35
C ILE A 121 -8.82 -23.66 10.93
N SER A 122 -10.04 -23.18 11.17
CA SER A 122 -10.50 -21.83 10.80
C SER A 122 -11.03 -21.08 12.02
N TYR A 123 -10.76 -19.76 12.08
CA TYR A 123 -11.28 -18.86 13.12
C TYR A 123 -12.08 -17.72 12.49
N ALA A 124 -13.24 -17.40 13.07
CA ALA A 124 -14.07 -16.27 12.67
C ALA A 124 -14.24 -15.26 13.82
N GLY A 125 -14.02 -13.97 13.52
CA GLY A 125 -14.28 -12.85 14.44
C GLY A 125 -14.51 -11.54 13.67
N ALA A 126 -15.50 -10.74 14.08
CA ALA A 126 -15.89 -9.48 13.43
C ALA A 126 -15.16 -8.25 14.02
N GLY A 127 -14.55 -7.42 13.16
CA GLY A 127 -14.04 -6.08 13.51
C GLY A 127 -13.06 -5.48 12.47
N PRO A 128 -13.01 -4.13 12.31
CA PRO A 128 -12.24 -3.46 11.26
C PRO A 128 -10.82 -3.15 11.76
N CYS A 129 -9.89 -4.08 11.59
CA CYS A 129 -8.44 -3.90 11.74
C CYS A 129 -7.78 -5.19 11.22
N GLN A 130 -7.42 -5.24 9.93
CA GLN A 130 -6.63 -6.35 9.39
C GLN A 130 -5.15 -6.00 9.42
N GLY A 131 -4.38 -6.79 10.15
CA GLY A 131 -2.92 -6.69 10.25
C GLY A 131 -2.41 -7.04 11.65
N LYS A 132 -2.18 -8.33 11.94
CA LYS A 132 -1.37 -8.74 13.10
C LYS A 132 -0.39 -9.83 12.69
N PHE A 133 0.89 -9.61 13.03
CA PHE A 133 1.99 -10.55 12.87
C PHE A 133 1.90 -11.69 13.89
N LEU A 134 2.17 -12.92 13.47
CA LEU A 134 2.49 -14.06 14.32
C LEU A 134 4.00 -14.32 14.22
N ASN A 135 4.72 -14.27 15.35
CA ASN A 135 6.11 -14.74 15.43
C ASN A 135 6.13 -16.14 16.06
N TYR A 136 6.85 -17.07 15.46
CA TYR A 136 7.09 -18.41 16.02
C TYR A 136 8.53 -18.54 16.51
N LYS A 137 8.74 -19.18 17.67
CA LYS A 137 10.03 -19.74 18.11
C LYS A 137 9.90 -21.26 18.18
N ARG A 138 10.81 -21.98 17.53
CA ARG A 138 11.01 -23.43 17.74
C ARG A 138 12.01 -23.60 18.88
N TYR A 139 11.62 -24.30 19.94
CA TYR A 139 12.58 -24.87 20.89
C TYR A 139 12.78 -26.33 20.50
N ASP A 140 13.93 -26.64 19.92
CA ASP A 140 14.46 -27.99 19.92
C ASP A 140 15.60 -28.03 20.94
N ASN A 141 15.55 -28.98 21.88
CA ASN A 141 16.65 -29.24 22.78
C ASN A 141 17.80 -29.90 21.99
N LYS A 142 18.59 -29.09 21.26
CA LYS A 142 20.00 -29.27 20.86
C LYS A 142 20.36 -28.24 19.76
N SER A 143 21.13 -27.22 20.14
CA SER A 143 21.86 -26.23 19.31
C SER A 143 21.04 -25.26 18.41
N PRO A 144 21.38 -23.95 18.37
CA PRO A 144 20.64 -22.96 17.60
C PRO A 144 21.07 -22.95 16.12
N ALA A 145 20.24 -23.50 15.22
CA ALA A 145 20.34 -23.21 13.79
C ALA A 145 19.52 -21.95 13.47
N LYS A 146 20.14 -20.95 12.82
CA LYS A 146 19.44 -19.79 12.24
C LYS A 146 18.57 -20.27 11.08
N VAL A 147 17.26 -19.98 11.12
CA VAL A 147 16.36 -20.14 9.97
C VAL A 147 16.10 -18.76 9.39
N ASN A 148 16.47 -18.56 8.12
CA ASN A 148 16.13 -17.36 7.35
C ASN A 148 14.63 -17.36 7.03
N LEU A 149 13.94 -16.25 7.31
CA LEU A 149 12.54 -16.04 6.93
C LEU A 149 12.49 -15.17 5.66
N ALA A 150 11.86 -15.68 4.61
CA ALA A 150 11.43 -14.87 3.46
C ALA A 150 10.07 -14.21 3.74
N PRO A 151 9.80 -12.98 3.26
CA PRO A 151 8.51 -12.32 3.42
C PRO A 151 7.41 -12.93 2.53
N PHE A 152 6.19 -13.06 3.07
CA PHE A 152 5.01 -13.53 2.34
C PHE A 152 4.29 -12.41 1.59
N SER A 153 3.90 -12.68 0.34
CA SER A 153 2.96 -11.89 -0.46
C SER A 153 1.53 -12.45 -0.35
N SER A 154 0.52 -11.61 -0.51
CA SER A 154 -0.90 -11.91 -0.27
C SER A 154 -1.60 -12.69 -1.40
N LYS A 155 -0.90 -13.51 -2.18
CA LYS A 155 -1.49 -14.27 -3.30
C LYS A 155 -0.90 -15.67 -3.40
N ASN A 156 -1.31 -16.58 -2.51
CA ASN A 156 -1.47 -18.04 -2.70
C ASN A 156 -1.74 -18.73 -1.33
N PRO A 157 -2.62 -19.75 -1.25
CA PRO A 157 -2.77 -20.55 -0.04
C PRO A 157 -1.52 -21.43 0.20
N VAL A 158 -0.95 -21.37 1.39
CA VAL A 158 0.14 -22.27 1.80
C VAL A 158 -0.43 -23.62 2.18
N LEU A 159 -0.07 -24.66 1.43
CA LEU A 159 -0.20 -26.06 1.85
C LEU A 159 0.89 -26.35 2.89
N TRP A 160 0.48 -26.76 4.10
CA TRP A 160 1.41 -27.32 5.07
C TRP A 160 1.38 -28.85 4.98
N GLN A 161 2.50 -29.46 4.57
CA GLN A 161 2.72 -30.89 4.72
C GLN A 161 3.28 -31.15 6.13
N VAL A 162 2.52 -31.87 6.98
CA VAL A 162 3.10 -32.53 8.15
C VAL A 162 3.29 -33.99 7.77
N LYS A 163 4.54 -34.41 7.54
CA LYS A 163 4.86 -35.81 7.28
C LYS A 163 4.79 -36.56 8.61
N ASN A 164 3.79 -37.42 8.77
CA ASN A 164 3.65 -38.28 9.95
C ASN A 164 4.79 -39.31 9.91
N VAL A 165 5.68 -39.31 10.91
CA VAL A 165 6.66 -40.38 11.11
C VAL A 165 6.04 -41.36 12.11
N PRO A 166 5.81 -42.64 11.74
CA PRO A 166 5.21 -43.60 12.66
C PRO A 166 6.04 -43.72 13.95
N GLY A 167 5.39 -43.58 15.11
CA GLY A 167 5.98 -43.89 16.41
C GLY A 167 6.50 -42.73 17.29
N LYS A 168 6.19 -41.46 17.01
CA LYS A 168 6.54 -40.34 17.93
C LYS A 168 5.40 -39.35 18.14
N SER A 169 5.02 -39.11 19.40
CA SER A 169 4.12 -38.02 19.81
C SER A 169 4.83 -36.66 19.70
N GLN A 170 4.19 -35.66 19.12
CA GLN A 170 4.68 -34.27 19.12
C GLN A 170 3.70 -33.37 19.90
N GLN A 171 4.24 -32.46 20.72
CA GLN A 171 3.48 -31.47 21.48
C GLN A 171 3.78 -30.08 20.88
N ILE A 172 2.74 -29.30 20.56
CA ILE A 172 2.87 -27.94 20.03
C ILE A 172 2.39 -26.97 21.11
N THR A 173 3.25 -26.07 21.59
CA THR A 173 2.92 -25.03 22.57
C THR A 173 2.95 -23.66 21.90
N LEU A 174 1.85 -22.89 22.02
CA LEU A 174 1.74 -21.51 21.54
C LEU A 174 1.93 -20.56 22.73
N THR A 175 2.95 -19.70 22.71
CA THR A 175 3.17 -18.67 23.75
C THR A 175 2.75 -17.30 23.23
N ALA A 176 1.79 -16.65 23.91
CA ALA A 176 1.44 -15.26 23.65
C ALA A 176 2.32 -14.34 24.54
N ILE A 177 3.08 -13.44 23.93
CA ILE A 177 3.82 -12.38 24.67
C ILE A 177 2.93 -11.13 24.71
N ASN A 178 2.37 -10.81 25.87
CA ASN A 178 1.71 -9.52 26.10
C ASN A 178 2.79 -8.45 26.37
N ARG A 179 2.93 -7.43 25.51
CA ARG A 179 3.41 -6.11 25.95
C ARG A 179 2.17 -5.26 26.23
N ALA A 180 1.90 -5.01 27.50
CA ALA A 180 0.86 -4.09 27.93
C ALA A 180 1.38 -2.65 27.76
N SER A 181 0.70 -1.85 26.95
CA SER A 181 0.74 -0.38 27.06
C SER A 181 -0.61 0.06 27.63
N CYS A 182 -0.60 0.64 28.83
CA CYS A 182 -1.79 1.16 29.50
C CYS A 182 -2.42 2.30 28.68
N CYS A 183 -3.68 2.15 28.28
CA CYS A 183 -4.56 3.28 28.00
C CYS A 183 -5.11 3.79 29.34
N LEU A 184 -4.55 4.89 29.86
CA LEU A 184 -5.22 5.73 30.84
C LEU A 184 -5.97 6.84 30.10
N GLN A 185 -7.27 6.65 29.88
CA GLN A 185 -8.20 7.76 29.84
C GLN A 185 -8.50 8.15 31.29
N ARG A 186 -8.29 9.41 31.68
CA ARG A 186 -9.15 10.04 32.69
C ARG A 186 -8.98 11.56 32.76
N LEU A 187 -10.14 12.22 32.64
CA LEU A 187 -10.48 13.43 33.38
C LEU A 187 -10.07 13.25 34.87
N GLY A 188 -9.51 14.30 35.46
CA GLY A 188 -8.74 14.26 36.70
C GLY A 188 -9.44 13.65 37.93
N TYR A 189 -8.65 12.93 38.74
CA TYR A 189 -8.35 13.16 40.17
C TYR A 189 -7.56 11.95 40.74
N ALA A 190 -6.42 12.25 41.38
CA ALA A 190 -5.64 11.50 42.41
C ALA A 190 -4.97 10.11 42.14
N ARG A 191 -3.62 10.15 42.03
CA ARG A 191 -2.48 9.35 42.64
C ARG A 191 -2.45 7.78 42.71
N PRO A 192 -1.24 7.15 42.80
CA PRO A 192 -0.84 5.99 41.98
C PRO A 192 -0.77 4.63 42.72
N ARG A 193 -0.86 3.50 41.98
CA ARG A 193 -0.35 2.17 42.40
C ARG A 193 0.20 1.33 41.23
N THR A 194 1.24 0.58 41.55
CA THR A 194 2.14 -0.30 40.78
C THR A 194 1.47 -1.50 40.08
N CYS A 195 1.98 -1.92 38.92
CA CYS A 195 1.64 -3.19 38.27
C CYS A 195 2.76 -4.23 38.44
N SER A 196 2.43 -5.41 38.98
CA SER A 196 3.22 -6.64 38.94
C SER A 196 2.71 -7.57 37.84
N SER A 197 3.60 -8.39 37.26
CA SER A 197 3.31 -9.38 36.22
C SER A 197 2.59 -10.62 36.75
N THR A 198 1.60 -11.14 36.00
CA THR A 198 1.02 -12.47 36.24
C THR A 198 0.99 -13.31 34.95
N GLN A 199 1.50 -14.54 35.05
CA GLN A 199 1.51 -15.60 34.05
C GLN A 199 0.13 -16.29 33.99
N VAL A 200 -0.32 -16.74 32.81
CA VAL A 200 -1.55 -17.56 32.65
C VAL A 200 -1.23 -18.81 31.84
N ASP A 201 -1.59 -19.97 32.39
CA ASP A 201 -1.48 -21.32 31.80
C ASP A 201 -2.87 -21.77 31.27
N LEU A 202 -2.93 -22.42 30.10
CA LEU A 202 -4.17 -22.95 29.50
C LEU A 202 -4.05 -24.46 29.30
N GLY A 203 -4.80 -25.26 30.06
CA GLY A 203 -4.96 -26.70 29.88
C GLY A 203 -6.33 -27.09 29.33
N THR A 204 -6.37 -27.88 28.25
CA THR A 204 -7.59 -28.47 27.66
C THR A 204 -7.76 -29.92 28.12
N ARG A 205 -8.93 -30.29 28.67
CA ARG A 205 -9.36 -31.69 28.89
C ARG A 205 -10.10 -32.23 27.67
N LEU A 206 -9.71 -33.40 27.17
CA LEU A 206 -10.45 -34.21 26.20
C LEU A 206 -11.06 -35.41 26.93
N ASN A 207 -12.39 -35.57 26.88
CA ASN A 207 -13.08 -36.77 27.38
C ASN A 207 -13.83 -37.45 26.23
N GLY A 208 -13.54 -38.76 26.04
CA GLY A 208 -14.46 -39.74 25.48
C GLY A 208 -14.41 -40.00 23.98
N LEU A 209 -13.56 -40.93 23.55
CA LEU A 209 -13.77 -41.73 22.33
C LEU A 209 -13.46 -43.21 22.65
N ARG A 210 -14.49 -44.07 22.61
CA ARG A 210 -14.35 -45.53 22.54
C ARG A 210 -14.17 -45.91 21.07
N TRP A 211 -13.26 -46.83 20.78
CA TRP A 211 -13.06 -47.39 19.44
C TRP A 211 -13.50 -48.85 19.40
N LYS A 212 -13.96 -49.33 18.24
CA LYS A 212 -14.25 -50.75 17.95
C LYS A 212 -13.51 -51.13 16.66
N PHE A 213 -12.62 -52.11 16.75
CA PHE A 213 -12.12 -52.91 15.62
C PHE A 213 -12.04 -54.38 16.07
N ASN A 214 -12.17 -55.29 15.11
CA ASN A 214 -12.24 -56.76 15.26
C ASN A 214 -11.47 -57.32 16.46
N GLY A 215 -12.22 -57.80 17.47
CA GLY A 215 -11.79 -58.75 18.49
C GLY A 215 -10.50 -58.45 19.25
N ILE A 216 -10.56 -57.58 20.27
CA ILE A 216 -9.91 -57.66 21.60
C ILE A 216 -10.18 -56.32 22.33
N SER A 217 -10.62 -56.38 23.59
CA SER A 217 -10.92 -55.23 24.46
C SER A 217 -9.75 -54.90 25.40
N GLY A 218 -9.61 -53.63 25.80
CA GLY A 218 -8.72 -53.21 26.89
C GLY A 218 -9.02 -51.80 27.41
N GLN A 219 -9.20 -51.67 28.73
CA GLN A 219 -9.33 -50.43 29.51
C GLN A 219 -8.05 -50.20 30.34
N SER A 220 -7.74 -48.95 30.67
CA SER A 220 -7.16 -48.64 32.00
C SER A 220 -7.56 -47.24 32.49
N ASN A 221 -7.82 -47.20 33.79
CA ASN A 221 -8.25 -46.08 34.64
C ASN A 221 -7.04 -45.17 34.98
N VAL A 222 -7.16 -43.96 35.55
CA VAL A 222 -7.25 -43.79 37.02
C VAL A 222 -7.15 -42.29 37.45
N TYR A 223 -7.89 -41.97 38.54
CA TYR A 223 -7.87 -40.90 39.59
C TYR A 223 -8.02 -39.39 39.27
N GLY A 224 -8.95 -38.79 40.02
CA GLY A 224 -9.09 -37.36 40.26
C GLY A 224 -8.63 -36.93 41.65
N LEU A 225 -8.59 -35.61 41.87
CA LEU A 225 -8.50 -34.97 43.18
C LEU A 225 -9.22 -33.60 43.12
N SER A 226 -9.92 -33.28 44.20
CA SER A 226 -10.89 -32.18 44.37
C SER A 226 -10.33 -31.10 45.29
N ALA A 227 -10.81 -29.84 45.18
CA ALA A 227 -10.91 -28.87 46.29
C ALA A 227 -11.79 -27.65 45.93
N ALA A 228 -12.27 -26.93 46.94
CA ALA A 228 -13.61 -26.35 47.08
C ALA A 228 -13.70 -24.80 47.23
N ILE A 229 -14.85 -24.24 46.80
CA ILE A 229 -15.77 -23.21 47.37
C ILE A 229 -15.22 -21.88 47.97
N ARG A 230 -15.72 -20.72 47.50
CA ARG A 230 -16.64 -19.79 48.22
C ARG A 230 -17.10 -18.59 47.37
N THR A 231 -18.40 -18.32 47.44
CA THR A 231 -19.12 -17.11 47.00
C THR A 231 -19.53 -16.31 48.23
N GLU A 232 -19.41 -14.99 48.20
CA GLU A 232 -20.22 -14.08 49.03
C GLU A 232 -20.80 -12.95 48.19
N SER A 233 -21.98 -12.53 48.61
CA SER A 233 -22.98 -11.69 47.96
C SER A 233 -23.00 -10.28 48.57
N CYS A 234 -23.58 -9.30 47.87
CA CYS A 234 -24.31 -8.19 48.51
C CYS A 234 -25.28 -7.51 47.52
N ARG A 235 -26.49 -7.20 48.02
CA ARG A 235 -27.68 -6.63 47.35
C ARG A 235 -27.83 -5.11 47.57
N GLY A 236 -28.62 -4.47 46.70
CA GLY A 236 -29.52 -3.32 46.98
C GLY A 236 -29.06 -1.96 46.44
N SER A 237 -29.90 -0.97 46.07
CA SER A 237 -31.36 -0.80 45.95
C SER A 237 -31.67 0.57 45.27
N LYS A 238 -32.73 0.61 44.42
CA LYS A 238 -33.77 1.64 44.19
C LYS A 238 -33.55 3.13 43.73
N TYR A 239 -34.67 3.61 43.12
CA TYR A 239 -35.22 4.98 42.85
C TYR A 239 -34.79 5.68 41.53
N LEU A 240 -35.59 6.46 40.76
CA LEU A 240 -37.04 6.63 40.44
C LEU A 240 -37.17 7.82 39.42
N GLY A 241 -38.21 7.87 38.57
CA GLY A 241 -38.80 9.11 37.98
C GLY A 241 -38.54 9.39 36.48
N ARG A 242 -39.46 9.14 35.52
CA ARG A 242 -40.67 9.90 35.05
C ARG A 242 -40.40 11.23 34.31
N LEU A 243 -40.77 11.32 33.02
CA LEU A 243 -41.89 12.10 32.46
C LEU A 243 -41.94 12.01 30.91
N ALA A 244 -43.16 12.08 30.37
CA ALA A 244 -43.54 11.92 28.96
C ALA A 244 -44.20 13.24 28.45
N PRO A 245 -45.11 13.24 27.44
CA PRO A 245 -44.90 13.28 25.98
C PRO A 245 -45.74 14.41 25.29
N THR A 246 -45.80 14.45 23.94
CA THR A 246 -46.94 14.79 23.03
C THR A 246 -46.42 15.31 21.66
N ALA A 247 -47.05 15.26 20.49
CA ALA A 247 -48.11 14.51 19.77
C ALA A 247 -48.72 15.48 18.72
N ALA A 248 -49.00 15.03 17.48
CA ALA A 248 -50.06 15.47 16.53
C ALA A 248 -49.60 15.33 15.04
N ASN A 249 -50.17 14.40 14.24
CA ASN A 249 -51.34 14.51 13.33
C ASN A 249 -50.92 14.89 11.89
N SER A 250 -50.96 14.05 10.83
CA SER A 250 -52.04 13.28 10.14
C SER A 250 -52.85 14.09 9.10
N ALA A 251 -52.80 13.69 7.82
CA ALA A 251 -53.91 13.79 6.84
C ALA A 251 -53.65 12.91 5.59
N ARG A 252 -54.73 12.33 5.04
CA ARG A 252 -54.86 11.33 3.96
C ARG A 252 -55.47 11.96 2.68
N CYS A 253 -55.47 11.17 1.58
CA CYS A 253 -56.52 10.92 0.55
C CYS A 253 -55.85 10.70 -0.84
N GLU A 254 -56.33 9.94 -1.83
CA GLU A 254 -57.21 8.77 -2.03
C GLU A 254 -57.06 8.35 -3.52
N TYR A 255 -57.40 7.10 -3.87
CA TYR A 255 -57.35 6.44 -5.21
C TYR A 255 -58.61 6.77 -6.07
N PRO A 256 -58.76 6.44 -7.41
CA PRO A 256 -58.65 5.07 -7.97
C PRO A 256 -58.28 4.83 -9.46
N ARG A 257 -58.13 3.51 -9.71
CA ARG A 257 -57.88 2.61 -10.86
C ARG A 257 -58.41 2.95 -12.28
N ASN A 258 -57.75 2.32 -13.28
CA ASN A 258 -58.40 1.60 -14.40
C ASN A 258 -57.56 0.39 -14.89
N THR A 259 -58.26 -0.58 -15.48
CA THR A 259 -57.87 -1.96 -15.87
C THR A 259 -58.03 -2.16 -17.39
N ILE A 260 -57.38 -3.17 -18.01
CA ILE A 260 -57.78 -4.06 -19.17
C ILE A 260 -56.50 -4.81 -19.64
N THR A 261 -56.31 -6.14 -19.51
CA THR A 261 -56.80 -7.37 -20.20
C THR A 261 -56.05 -7.77 -21.51
N LEU A 262 -55.61 -9.04 -21.54
CA LEU A 262 -54.82 -9.81 -22.52
C LEU A 262 -55.57 -10.25 -23.80
N ALA A 263 -54.82 -10.55 -24.88
CA ALA A 263 -55.15 -11.57 -25.87
C ALA A 263 -53.89 -12.12 -26.61
N SER A 264 -53.94 -13.41 -26.99
CA SER A 264 -52.89 -14.25 -27.59
C SER A 264 -53.16 -14.62 -29.06
N MET A 265 -52.14 -15.06 -29.83
CA MET A 265 -52.11 -16.26 -30.73
C MET A 265 -50.74 -16.32 -31.47
N ARG A 266 -49.97 -17.43 -31.42
CA ARG A 266 -49.79 -18.56 -32.41
C ARG A 266 -49.42 -18.09 -33.84
N SER A 267 -48.51 -18.67 -34.63
CA SER A 267 -47.61 -19.85 -34.57
C SER A 267 -46.65 -19.81 -35.79
N SER A 268 -45.57 -20.60 -35.72
CA SER A 268 -44.87 -21.31 -36.82
C SER A 268 -44.24 -20.54 -37.99
N GLU A 269 -42.92 -20.64 -38.12
CA GLU A 269 -42.30 -21.47 -39.17
C GLU A 269 -40.80 -21.72 -38.87
N SER A 270 -40.36 -22.93 -39.20
CA SER A 270 -39.02 -23.46 -38.97
C SER A 270 -38.54 -24.12 -40.26
N ILE A 271 -37.34 -23.77 -40.74
CA ILE A 271 -36.56 -24.61 -41.66
C ILE A 271 -35.10 -24.65 -41.18
N LEU A 272 -34.63 -25.88 -40.99
CA LEU A 272 -33.28 -26.29 -40.61
C LEU A 272 -32.26 -26.06 -41.74
N TRP A 273 -31.03 -25.73 -41.36
CA TRP A 273 -29.84 -26.41 -41.89
C TRP A 273 -28.88 -26.80 -40.76
N ARG A 274 -28.33 -28.01 -40.93
CA ARG A 274 -27.53 -28.79 -39.98
C ARG A 274 -26.15 -28.16 -39.73
N PHE A 275 -25.72 -28.10 -38.47
CA PHE A 275 -24.29 -28.00 -38.15
C PHE A 275 -23.71 -29.40 -37.94
N ILE A 276 -22.73 -29.75 -38.77
CA ILE A 276 -21.85 -30.89 -38.58
C ILE A 276 -20.91 -30.55 -37.42
N SER A 277 -20.89 -31.42 -36.42
CA SER A 277 -19.91 -31.45 -35.34
C SER A 277 -18.53 -31.80 -35.91
N MET A 278 -17.60 -30.84 -35.99
CA MET A 278 -16.17 -31.14 -36.11
C MET A 278 -15.54 -31.03 -34.72
N ALA A 279 -15.08 -32.16 -34.20
CA ALA A 279 -14.26 -32.22 -33.00
C ALA A 279 -12.91 -31.52 -33.23
N PRO A 280 -12.36 -30.80 -32.23
CA PRO A 280 -11.01 -30.24 -32.32
C PRO A 280 -9.96 -31.37 -32.41
N PRO A 281 -8.85 -31.18 -33.14
CA PRO A 281 -7.76 -32.16 -33.20
C PRO A 281 -7.06 -32.27 -31.83
N PRO A 282 -6.50 -33.46 -31.49
CA PRO A 282 -5.78 -33.65 -30.24
C PRO A 282 -4.48 -32.83 -30.20
N PRO A 283 -4.00 -32.44 -29.00
CA PRO A 283 -2.72 -31.76 -28.84
C PRO A 283 -1.56 -32.67 -29.27
N PRO A 284 -0.45 -32.10 -29.80
CA PRO A 284 0.73 -32.88 -30.15
C PRO A 284 1.37 -33.51 -28.91
N PRO A 285 2.02 -34.69 -29.05
CA PRO A 285 2.66 -35.38 -27.93
C PRO A 285 3.84 -34.57 -27.38
N SER A 286 3.97 -34.55 -26.05
CA SER A 286 5.12 -33.98 -25.35
C SER A 286 6.43 -34.61 -25.83
N PRO A 287 7.51 -33.83 -26.02
CA PRO A 287 8.82 -34.40 -26.33
C PRO A 287 9.31 -35.28 -25.17
N PRO A 288 10.07 -36.36 -25.45
CA PRO A 288 10.62 -37.21 -24.41
C PRO A 288 11.60 -36.43 -23.52
N PRO A 289 11.72 -36.80 -22.23
CA PRO A 289 12.67 -36.15 -21.33
C PRO A 289 14.10 -36.35 -21.82
N SER A 290 14.88 -35.27 -21.84
CA SER A 290 16.32 -35.31 -22.13
C SER A 290 17.01 -36.26 -21.14
N PRO A 291 17.98 -37.09 -21.59
CA PRO A 291 18.75 -37.95 -20.69
C PRO A 291 19.53 -37.09 -19.67
N PRO A 292 19.71 -37.57 -18.44
CA PRO A 292 20.52 -36.88 -17.45
C PRO A 292 21.98 -36.74 -17.93
N PRO A 293 22.68 -35.65 -17.56
CA PRO A 293 24.09 -35.49 -17.90
C PRO A 293 24.93 -36.64 -17.30
N PRO A 294 26.01 -37.06 -17.98
CA PRO A 294 26.86 -38.15 -17.51
C PRO A 294 27.50 -37.82 -16.16
N SER A 295 27.50 -38.80 -15.26
CA SER A 295 28.17 -38.73 -13.97
C SER A 295 29.67 -38.40 -14.14
N PRO A 296 30.26 -37.55 -13.28
CA PRO A 296 31.69 -37.30 -13.32
C PRO A 296 32.47 -38.61 -13.06
N PRO A 297 33.66 -38.78 -13.66
CA PRO A 297 34.46 -39.99 -13.51
C PRO A 297 34.87 -40.22 -12.05
N PRO A 298 35.03 -41.48 -11.62
CA PRO A 298 35.45 -41.79 -10.26
C PRO A 298 36.87 -41.26 -10.00
N PRO A 299 37.15 -40.72 -8.80
CA PRO A 299 38.50 -40.31 -8.45
C PRO A 299 39.42 -41.54 -8.43
N THR A 300 40.57 -41.42 -9.09
CA THR A 300 41.67 -42.37 -9.00
C THR A 300 42.23 -42.45 -7.57
N PRO A 301 42.75 -43.63 -7.16
CA PRO A 301 43.07 -43.91 -5.77
C PRO A 301 44.38 -43.22 -5.37
N SER A 302 44.30 -42.30 -4.42
CA SER A 302 45.45 -41.72 -3.73
C SER A 302 45.54 -42.35 -2.34
N SER A 303 46.63 -43.07 -2.13
CA SER A 303 47.07 -43.79 -0.93
C SER A 303 46.78 -43.11 0.42
N THR A 304 46.16 -43.86 1.33
CA THR A 304 46.15 -43.63 2.79
C THR A 304 47.55 -43.77 3.40
N PRO A 305 48.01 -42.80 4.21
CA PRO A 305 48.94 -43.04 5.31
C PRO A 305 48.19 -43.43 6.60
N PRO A 306 48.84 -44.13 7.56
CA PRO A 306 48.17 -44.86 8.62
C PRO A 306 47.59 -43.98 9.75
N ALA A 307 46.57 -44.53 10.39
CA ALA A 307 45.83 -43.95 11.50
C ALA A 307 46.67 -43.81 12.78
N ASN A 308 46.79 -42.57 13.26
CA ASN A 308 47.11 -42.28 14.66
C ASN A 308 45.88 -41.62 15.30
N GLY A 309 45.38 -42.24 16.35
CA GLY A 309 44.14 -41.86 17.04
C GLY A 309 44.24 -40.51 17.74
N PHE A 310 43.18 -39.71 17.60
CA PHE A 310 42.90 -38.56 18.46
C PHE A 310 41.62 -38.82 19.26
N PRO A 311 41.59 -38.48 20.56
CA PRO A 311 40.43 -38.73 21.43
C PRO A 311 39.28 -37.76 21.14
N SER A 312 38.05 -38.23 21.37
CA SER A 312 36.80 -37.48 21.22
C SER A 312 36.81 -36.12 21.94
N PRO A 313 36.19 -35.05 21.37
CA PRO A 313 36.13 -33.75 22.01
C PRO A 313 35.20 -33.78 23.24
N PRO A 314 35.52 -33.02 24.30
CA PRO A 314 34.69 -32.94 25.50
C PRO A 314 33.39 -32.16 25.23
N PRO A 315 32.33 -32.38 26.02
CA PRO A 315 31.04 -31.71 25.85
C PRO A 315 31.14 -30.20 26.09
N PRO A 316 30.23 -29.38 25.51
CA PRO A 316 30.32 -27.93 25.55
C PRO A 316 30.16 -27.40 26.98
N LYS A 317 31.14 -26.64 27.46
CA LYS A 317 31.03 -25.87 28.70
C LYS A 317 30.08 -24.70 28.47
N THR A 318 29.02 -24.60 29.26
CA THR A 318 28.17 -23.41 29.36
C THR A 318 28.95 -22.27 30.00
N SER A 319 29.43 -21.35 29.17
CA SER A 319 30.04 -20.09 29.61
C SER A 319 28.93 -19.08 29.93
N ASN A 320 28.72 -18.77 31.21
CA ASN A 320 27.91 -17.66 31.71
C ASN A 320 28.68 -16.33 31.65
N SER A 321 29.28 -16.01 30.50
CA SER A 321 29.92 -14.69 30.31
C SER A 321 28.89 -13.70 29.79
N PRO A 322 28.79 -12.48 30.36
CA PRO A 322 28.00 -11.41 29.75
C PRO A 322 28.47 -11.17 28.30
N PRO A 323 27.57 -10.82 27.37
CA PRO A 323 27.99 -10.42 26.03
C PRO A 323 29.00 -9.26 26.12
N PRO A 324 30.01 -9.21 25.24
CA PRO A 324 30.97 -8.12 25.23
C PRO A 324 30.24 -6.77 25.13
N PRO A 325 30.72 -5.72 25.82
CA PRO A 325 30.13 -4.40 25.72
C PRO A 325 30.09 -3.98 24.25
N ILE A 326 28.93 -3.45 23.82
CA ILE A 326 28.77 -2.86 22.49
C ILE A 326 29.88 -1.82 22.33
N PRO A 327 30.71 -1.89 21.27
CA PRO A 327 31.74 -0.89 21.05
C PRO A 327 31.11 0.51 21.09
N PRO A 328 31.76 1.49 21.75
CA PRO A 328 31.22 2.84 21.83
C PRO A 328 30.95 3.35 20.41
N SER A 329 29.78 3.97 20.22
CA SER A 329 29.43 4.61 18.95
C SER A 329 30.58 5.55 18.53
N PRO A 330 30.96 5.59 17.24
CA PRO A 330 31.97 6.53 16.78
C PRO A 330 31.58 7.96 17.19
N PRO A 331 32.58 8.81 17.52
CA PRO A 331 32.30 10.17 17.95
C PRO A 331 31.48 10.92 16.88
N PRO A 332 30.57 11.83 17.28
CA PRO A 332 29.80 12.64 16.34
C PRO A 332 30.75 13.38 15.39
N LEU A 333 30.39 13.42 14.09
CA LEU A 333 31.12 14.25 13.15
C LEU A 333 30.99 15.73 13.57
N PRO A 334 32.05 16.54 13.42
CA PRO A 334 31.95 17.97 13.68
C PRO A 334 30.88 18.58 12.77
N LEU A 335 29.99 19.39 13.36
CA LEU A 335 28.92 20.04 12.61
C LEU A 335 29.50 21.18 11.76
N PRO A 336 29.07 21.34 10.51
CA PRO A 336 29.42 22.52 9.72
C PRO A 336 28.81 23.79 10.32
N PRO A 337 29.27 24.97 9.86
CA PRO A 337 28.55 26.22 10.11
C PRO A 337 27.11 26.16 9.56
N PRO A 338 26.19 26.98 10.08
CA PRO A 338 24.84 27.11 9.55
C PRO A 338 24.84 27.39 8.04
N LEU A 339 23.92 26.76 7.31
CA LEU A 339 23.82 26.94 5.87
C LEU A 339 23.30 28.35 5.52
N THR A 340 23.94 28.92 4.52
CA THR A 340 23.61 30.25 3.96
C THR A 340 22.83 30.12 2.66
N ARG A 341 22.30 31.24 2.15
CA ARG A 341 21.66 31.28 0.82
C ARG A 341 22.51 30.68 -0.30
N LYS A 342 23.83 30.91 -0.28
CA LYS A 342 24.77 30.33 -1.26
C LYS A 342 24.78 28.79 -1.24
N ASN A 343 24.65 28.21 -0.05
CA ASN A 343 24.64 26.75 0.13
C ASN A 343 23.37 26.13 -0.47
N TYR A 344 22.19 26.69 -0.18
CA TYR A 344 20.94 26.20 -0.76
C TYR A 344 20.90 26.41 -2.28
N ASN A 345 21.45 27.53 -2.79
CA ASN A 345 21.56 27.76 -4.24
C ASN A 345 22.43 26.69 -4.92
N GLN A 346 23.60 26.39 -4.34
CA GLN A 346 24.46 25.32 -4.84
C GLN A 346 23.74 23.95 -4.84
N ALA A 347 23.00 23.63 -3.77
CA ALA A 347 22.23 22.39 -3.70
C ALA A 347 21.12 22.32 -4.77
N LEU A 348 20.45 23.44 -5.05
CA LEU A 348 19.43 23.53 -6.11
C LEU A 348 20.05 23.29 -7.49
N GLU A 349 21.17 23.94 -7.79
CA GLU A 349 21.89 23.75 -9.05
C GLU A 349 22.29 22.29 -9.25
N LEU A 350 22.85 21.67 -8.21
CA LEU A 350 23.22 20.26 -8.22
C LEU A 350 21.98 19.37 -8.44
N SER A 351 20.87 19.60 -7.74
CA SER A 351 19.66 18.79 -7.89
C SER A 351 19.14 18.76 -9.33
N TRP A 352 19.28 19.86 -10.08
CA TRP A 352 18.94 19.86 -11.50
C TRP A 352 19.96 19.15 -12.39
N ARG A 353 21.25 19.15 -12.01
CA ARG A 353 22.27 18.30 -12.68
C ARG A 353 21.97 16.81 -12.53
N PHE A 354 21.36 16.38 -11.43
CA PHE A 354 20.91 14.99 -11.28
C PHE A 354 19.90 14.61 -12.38
N TYR A 355 18.87 15.44 -12.63
CA TYR A 355 17.92 15.16 -13.70
C TYR A 355 18.54 15.13 -15.11
N ARG A 356 19.64 15.87 -15.34
CA ARG A 356 20.43 15.71 -16.58
C ARG A 356 21.05 14.31 -16.70
N ALA A 357 21.47 13.71 -15.59
CA ALA A 357 22.04 12.36 -15.59
C ALA A 357 21.01 11.27 -15.86
N GLN A 358 19.73 11.54 -15.59
CA GLN A 358 18.64 10.60 -15.85
C GLN A 358 18.17 10.55 -17.31
N ARG A 359 18.72 11.39 -18.21
CA ARG A 359 18.23 11.51 -19.59
C ARG A 359 18.44 10.23 -20.40
N ALA A 360 17.37 9.77 -21.05
CA ALA A 360 17.34 8.68 -22.01
C ALA A 360 17.02 9.22 -23.43
N GLY A 361 17.28 8.39 -24.45
CA GLY A 361 17.10 8.75 -25.86
C GLY A 361 18.33 9.44 -26.44
N ASP A 362 18.12 10.31 -27.42
CA ASP A 362 19.19 11.04 -28.07
C ASP A 362 19.84 12.10 -27.16
N ILE A 363 21.17 12.05 -27.11
CA ILE A 363 22.02 12.98 -26.37
C ILE A 363 22.81 13.84 -27.37
N PRO A 364 22.67 15.19 -27.32
CA PRO A 364 23.44 16.10 -28.17
C PRO A 364 24.95 15.98 -27.95
N SER A 365 25.76 16.26 -28.97
CA SER A 365 27.23 16.19 -28.86
C SER A 365 27.83 17.18 -27.85
N ASN A 366 27.14 18.28 -27.55
CA ASN A 366 27.52 19.28 -26.56
C ASN A 366 26.88 19.05 -25.18
N TYR A 367 26.40 17.83 -24.88
CA TYR A 367 25.80 17.53 -23.59
C TYR A 367 26.82 17.69 -22.45
N PRO A 368 26.47 18.37 -21.33
CA PRO A 368 27.43 18.75 -20.30
C PRO A 368 27.94 17.57 -19.45
N LEU A 369 27.33 16.40 -19.55
CA LEU A 369 27.76 15.18 -18.86
C LEU A 369 28.34 14.20 -19.87
N SER A 370 29.67 14.18 -20.02
CA SER A 370 30.37 13.38 -21.03
C SER A 370 30.23 11.86 -20.86
N TRP A 371 29.83 11.40 -19.67
CA TRP A 371 29.57 9.99 -19.38
C TRP A 371 28.11 9.57 -19.66
N ILE A 372 27.25 10.52 -20.02
CA ILE A 372 25.90 10.27 -20.54
C ILE A 372 25.94 10.29 -22.06
N THR A 373 25.48 9.22 -22.67
CA THR A 373 25.50 9.00 -24.12
C THR A 373 24.13 8.52 -24.61
N THR A 374 23.88 8.65 -25.91
CA THR A 374 22.64 8.19 -26.55
C THR A 374 22.32 6.74 -26.20
N SER A 375 21.09 6.48 -25.78
CA SER A 375 20.63 5.18 -25.30
C SER A 375 19.13 5.00 -25.50
N MET A 376 18.66 3.76 -25.58
CA MET A 376 17.24 3.42 -25.69
C MET A 376 16.50 4.09 -26.86
N THR A 377 17.19 4.27 -27.99
CA THR A 377 16.65 4.91 -29.20
C THR A 377 15.62 4.07 -29.95
N THR A 378 15.35 2.86 -29.48
CA THR A 378 14.32 1.95 -29.98
C THR A 378 13.10 1.85 -29.06
N ASP A 379 13.09 2.57 -27.93
CA ASP A 379 11.91 2.63 -27.07
C ASP A 379 10.73 3.22 -27.85
N LEU A 380 9.52 2.67 -27.64
CA LEU A 380 8.29 3.08 -28.34
C LEU A 380 8.02 4.60 -28.22
N VAL A 381 8.41 5.20 -27.09
CA VAL A 381 8.25 6.63 -26.82
C VAL A 381 9.55 7.20 -26.28
N GLN A 382 9.99 8.30 -26.88
CA GLN A 382 11.22 9.03 -26.58
C GLN A 382 10.94 10.55 -26.54
N PRO A 383 11.81 11.38 -25.92
CA PRO A 383 12.93 11.02 -25.03
C PRO A 383 12.39 10.58 -23.65
N GLY A 384 13.05 10.87 -22.54
CA GLY A 384 12.48 10.69 -21.20
C GLY A 384 13.57 10.59 -20.13
N TRP A 385 13.16 10.27 -18.91
CA TRP A 385 14.08 10.01 -17.81
C TRP A 385 14.01 8.55 -17.36
N TYR A 386 15.17 8.02 -16.98
CA TYR A 386 15.26 6.82 -16.14
C TYR A 386 14.75 7.12 -14.75
N ASP A 387 14.05 6.17 -14.15
CA ASP A 387 13.40 6.34 -12.85
C ASP A 387 14.42 6.61 -11.73
N ALA A 388 15.40 5.72 -11.61
CA ALA A 388 16.33 5.69 -10.48
C ALA A 388 17.76 5.36 -10.91
N GLY A 389 18.39 4.38 -10.25
CA GLY A 389 19.69 3.84 -10.63
C GLY A 389 19.67 2.83 -11.79
N ASP A 390 18.48 2.53 -12.30
CA ASP A 390 18.17 1.54 -13.33
C ASP A 390 17.92 2.18 -14.70
N THR A 391 17.33 1.43 -15.65
CA THR A 391 16.95 1.99 -16.95
C THR A 391 15.45 1.91 -17.24
N LEU A 392 14.63 1.74 -16.20
CA LEU A 392 13.17 1.76 -16.32
C LEU A 392 12.67 3.17 -16.64
N LYS A 393 11.61 3.28 -17.44
CA LYS A 393 10.86 4.54 -17.62
C LYS A 393 9.46 4.35 -17.06
N LEU A 394 9.17 4.99 -15.91
CA LEU A 394 7.97 4.74 -15.11
C LEU A 394 7.11 6.01 -15.01
N ASN A 395 5.95 6.04 -15.69
CA ASN A 395 5.19 7.29 -15.83
C ASN A 395 4.41 7.68 -14.58
N PHE A 396 4.06 6.71 -13.71
CA PHE A 396 3.36 7.02 -12.47
C PHE A 396 4.20 7.89 -11.52
N PRO A 397 5.42 7.49 -11.12
CA PRO A 397 6.30 8.35 -10.32
C PRO A 397 6.84 9.56 -11.09
N LEU A 398 7.05 9.45 -12.40
CA LEU A 398 7.48 10.59 -13.21
C LEU A 398 6.42 11.70 -13.26
N GLY A 399 5.12 11.37 -13.30
CA GLY A 399 4.05 12.37 -13.22
C GLY A 399 4.07 13.15 -11.90
N GLY A 400 4.29 12.44 -10.78
CA GLY A 400 4.51 13.07 -9.46
C GLY A 400 5.74 13.98 -9.46
N THR A 401 6.86 13.48 -10.01
CA THR A 401 8.13 14.23 -10.14
C THR A 401 7.94 15.53 -10.92
N VAL A 402 7.40 15.45 -12.13
CA VAL A 402 7.22 16.60 -13.03
C VAL A 402 6.25 17.60 -12.43
N SER A 403 5.16 17.16 -11.80
CA SER A 403 4.20 18.07 -11.17
C SER A 403 4.78 18.79 -9.94
N PHE A 404 5.60 18.13 -9.12
CA PHE A 404 6.28 18.79 -7.98
C PHE A 404 7.34 19.78 -8.42
N LEU A 405 8.18 19.44 -9.41
CA LEU A 405 9.16 20.37 -9.98
C LEU A 405 8.48 21.57 -10.64
N SER A 406 7.41 21.31 -11.40
CA SER A 406 6.62 22.36 -12.05
C SER A 406 5.95 23.27 -11.03
N TRP A 407 5.53 22.76 -9.87
CA TRP A 407 4.98 23.59 -8.80
C TRP A 407 5.97 24.66 -8.34
N GLY A 408 7.23 24.26 -8.12
CA GLY A 408 8.30 25.20 -7.79
C GLY A 408 8.53 26.22 -8.90
N LEU A 409 8.62 25.78 -10.16
CA LEU A 409 8.86 26.66 -11.30
C LEU A 409 7.72 27.65 -11.57
N VAL A 410 6.48 27.26 -11.29
CA VAL A 410 5.29 28.13 -11.44
C VAL A 410 5.24 29.15 -10.30
N ASP A 411 5.33 28.70 -9.05
CA ASP A 411 5.10 29.58 -7.91
C ASP A 411 6.34 30.39 -7.54
N TYR A 412 7.55 29.88 -7.78
CA TYR A 412 8.81 30.56 -7.46
C TYR A 412 9.60 30.93 -8.74
N LYS A 413 8.90 31.17 -9.85
CA LYS A 413 9.51 31.58 -11.13
C LYS A 413 10.54 32.70 -10.98
N ASN A 414 10.19 33.76 -10.26
CA ASN A 414 11.08 34.92 -10.07
C ASN A 414 12.31 34.56 -9.24
N GLU A 415 12.18 33.67 -8.25
CA GLU A 415 13.35 33.24 -7.48
C GLU A 415 14.26 32.34 -8.32
N TYR A 416 13.71 31.47 -9.17
CA TYR A 416 14.49 30.72 -10.16
C TYR A 416 15.26 31.63 -11.12
N ASP A 417 14.68 32.76 -11.49
CA ASP A 417 15.32 33.78 -12.32
C ASP A 417 16.43 34.51 -11.55
N ASN A 418 16.16 34.93 -10.31
CA ASN A 418 17.12 35.60 -9.42
C ASN A 418 18.38 34.75 -9.17
N VAL A 419 18.21 33.42 -9.01
CA VAL A 419 19.34 32.50 -8.81
C VAL A 419 19.98 32.04 -10.13
N GLY A 420 19.49 32.53 -11.28
CA GLY A 420 20.08 32.30 -12.60
C GLY A 420 19.83 30.91 -13.18
N TYR A 421 18.80 30.21 -12.72
CA TYR A 421 18.58 28.79 -13.08
C TYR A 421 17.24 28.51 -13.78
N LEU A 422 16.36 29.50 -13.96
CA LEU A 422 15.04 29.34 -14.60
C LEU A 422 15.12 28.68 -15.99
N SER A 423 15.96 29.20 -16.90
CA SER A 423 16.10 28.63 -18.25
C SER A 423 16.65 27.21 -18.20
N SER A 424 17.71 26.99 -17.41
CA SER A 424 18.32 25.67 -17.28
C SER A 424 17.34 24.63 -16.72
N SER A 425 16.55 24.98 -15.70
CA SER A 425 15.49 24.09 -15.17
C SER A 425 14.48 23.69 -16.24
N ARG A 426 14.02 24.65 -17.04
CA ARG A 426 13.06 24.40 -18.14
C ARG A 426 13.67 23.48 -19.19
N ASP A 427 14.90 23.74 -19.60
CA ASP A 427 15.58 22.91 -20.61
C ASP A 427 15.81 21.48 -20.12
N ILE A 428 16.14 21.31 -18.83
CA ILE A 428 16.34 20.00 -18.21
C ILE A 428 15.01 19.26 -18.08
N LEU A 429 13.94 19.94 -17.66
CA LEU A 429 12.61 19.36 -17.44
C LEU A 429 11.92 18.93 -18.75
N ARG A 430 12.18 19.64 -19.85
CA ARG A 430 11.46 19.48 -21.13
C ARG A 430 11.40 18.04 -21.65
N PRO A 431 12.51 17.27 -21.73
CA PRO A 431 12.46 15.88 -22.20
C PRO A 431 11.50 14.98 -21.41
N ALA A 432 11.36 15.17 -20.10
CA ALA A 432 10.41 14.41 -19.29
C ALA A 432 8.96 14.80 -19.60
N VAL A 433 8.70 16.09 -19.80
CA VAL A 433 7.36 16.60 -20.15
C VAL A 433 6.94 16.14 -21.54
N GLU A 434 7.84 16.23 -22.52
CA GLU A 434 7.62 15.72 -23.88
C GLU A 434 7.35 14.22 -23.86
N TYR A 435 8.12 13.45 -23.08
CA TYR A 435 7.92 12.02 -22.93
C TYR A 435 6.53 11.67 -22.35
N LEU A 436 6.09 12.35 -21.29
CA LEU A 436 4.74 12.16 -20.73
C LEU A 436 3.65 12.54 -21.75
N ALA A 437 3.83 13.64 -22.49
CA ALA A 437 2.87 14.07 -23.51
C ALA A 437 2.80 13.11 -24.71
N ASN A 438 3.95 12.60 -25.15
CA ASN A 438 4.08 11.66 -26.26
C ASN A 438 3.63 10.25 -25.88
N SER A 439 3.70 9.90 -24.59
CA SER A 439 3.17 8.64 -24.06
C SER A 439 1.65 8.52 -24.25
N TYR A 440 0.93 9.64 -24.36
CA TYR A 440 -0.45 9.66 -24.82
C TYR A 440 -0.52 9.65 -26.35
N THR A 441 -0.69 8.47 -26.92
CA THR A 441 -0.65 8.22 -28.37
C THR A 441 -2.01 8.48 -29.06
N GLY A 442 -2.98 9.06 -28.35
CA GLY A 442 -4.34 9.29 -28.84
C GLY A 442 -5.26 8.08 -28.67
N ASN A 443 -6.55 8.24 -29.01
CA ASN A 443 -7.59 7.20 -28.92
C ASN A 443 -7.60 6.47 -27.56
N ARG A 444 -7.44 7.23 -26.46
CA ARG A 444 -7.38 6.68 -25.10
C ARG A 444 -6.38 5.53 -24.98
N THR A 445 -5.16 5.75 -25.48
CA THR A 445 -4.04 4.83 -25.38
C THR A 445 -2.86 5.56 -24.76
N TYR A 446 -2.27 4.98 -23.72
CA TYR A 446 -1.18 5.57 -22.95
C TYR A 446 -0.08 4.54 -22.65
N VAL A 447 1.15 4.83 -23.06
CA VAL A 447 2.32 4.05 -22.66
C VAL A 447 2.67 4.45 -21.23
N GLY A 448 2.35 3.59 -20.25
CA GLY A 448 2.56 3.92 -18.83
C GLY A 448 3.94 3.55 -18.30
N GLN A 449 4.59 2.59 -18.96
CA GLN A 449 5.88 2.07 -18.51
C GLN A 449 6.64 1.41 -19.67
N ILE A 450 7.96 1.54 -19.68
CA ILE A 450 8.83 0.82 -20.61
C ILE A 450 9.79 -0.07 -19.83
N SER A 451 9.82 -1.35 -20.23
CA SER A 451 10.46 -2.46 -19.55
C SER A 451 9.79 -2.84 -18.21
N GLN A 452 10.17 -4.00 -17.67
CA GLN A 452 9.72 -4.47 -16.36
C GLN A 452 10.91 -4.71 -15.43
N PRO A 453 10.74 -4.54 -14.10
CA PRO A 453 11.85 -4.62 -13.15
C PRO A 453 12.62 -5.94 -13.23
N SER A 454 11.92 -7.07 -13.37
CA SER A 454 12.55 -8.38 -13.43
C SER A 454 13.44 -8.61 -14.66
N VAL A 455 13.33 -7.78 -15.70
CA VAL A 455 14.17 -7.83 -16.91
C VAL A 455 15.24 -6.75 -16.83
N ASP A 456 14.84 -5.51 -16.57
CA ASP A 456 15.76 -4.36 -16.51
C ASP A 456 16.85 -4.56 -15.45
N HIS A 457 16.47 -5.03 -14.25
CA HIS A 457 17.39 -5.22 -13.13
C HIS A 457 18.30 -6.45 -13.26
N GLN A 458 18.25 -7.19 -14.38
CA GLN A 458 19.28 -8.18 -14.72
C GLN A 458 20.53 -7.53 -15.34
N PHE A 459 20.41 -6.28 -15.77
CA PHE A 459 21.50 -5.49 -16.31
C PHE A 459 22.08 -4.54 -15.26
N TRP A 460 23.41 -4.53 -15.14
CA TRP A 460 24.14 -3.49 -14.46
C TRP A 460 25.19 -2.96 -15.41
N GLY A 461 25.10 -1.71 -15.84
CA GLY A 461 26.05 -1.14 -16.80
C GLY A 461 25.65 0.25 -17.31
N ARG A 462 26.32 0.67 -18.38
CA ARG A 462 25.99 1.94 -19.06
C ARG A 462 24.67 1.79 -19.82
N PRO A 463 23.72 2.73 -19.71
CA PRO A 463 22.47 2.63 -20.45
C PRO A 463 22.64 2.52 -21.98
N SER A 464 23.70 3.10 -22.55
CA SER A 464 24.03 2.99 -23.98
C SER A 464 24.54 1.62 -24.43
N GLN A 465 24.85 0.73 -23.48
CA GLN A 465 25.31 -0.64 -23.71
C GLN A 465 24.28 -1.68 -23.26
N TYR A 466 23.03 -1.24 -22.99
CA TYR A 466 21.96 -2.13 -22.58
C TYR A 466 21.65 -3.17 -23.68
N PRO A 467 21.65 -4.48 -23.39
CA PRO A 467 21.60 -5.53 -24.41
C PRO A 467 20.15 -5.85 -24.83
N ILE A 468 19.54 -4.95 -25.60
CA ILE A 468 18.12 -4.97 -25.99
C ILE A 468 17.67 -6.30 -26.59
N ASP A 469 18.51 -6.97 -27.39
CA ASP A 469 18.19 -8.27 -28.01
C ASP A 469 17.96 -9.39 -26.99
N SER A 470 18.63 -9.31 -25.83
CA SER A 470 18.53 -10.31 -24.76
C SER A 470 17.60 -9.89 -23.61
N LEU A 471 17.46 -8.59 -23.38
CA LEU A 471 16.65 -8.00 -22.32
C LEU A 471 15.63 -7.02 -22.92
N PRO A 472 14.59 -7.50 -23.61
CA PRO A 472 13.71 -6.64 -24.41
C PRO A 472 12.99 -5.58 -23.57
N ARG A 473 12.95 -4.35 -24.10
CA ARG A 473 12.31 -3.19 -23.45
C ARG A 473 10.84 -3.07 -23.83
N VAL A 474 10.03 -3.97 -23.27
CA VAL A 474 8.60 -4.08 -23.58
C VAL A 474 7.82 -2.84 -23.09
N PRO A 475 7.03 -2.15 -23.93
CA PRO A 475 6.13 -1.10 -23.48
C PRO A 475 4.84 -1.69 -22.89
N TYR A 476 4.42 -1.17 -21.73
CA TYR A 476 3.16 -1.52 -21.08
C TYR A 476 2.14 -0.39 -21.29
N ILE A 477 1.01 -0.75 -21.89
CA ILE A 477 0.06 0.20 -22.48
C ILE A 477 -1.29 0.10 -21.77
N TRP A 478 -1.74 1.20 -21.20
CA TRP A 478 -3.11 1.37 -20.72
C TRP A 478 -3.98 1.89 -21.85
N SER A 479 -5.19 1.38 -21.99
CA SER A 479 -6.08 1.74 -23.08
C SER A 479 -7.53 1.84 -22.61
N GLN A 480 -8.44 2.28 -23.46
CA GLN A 480 -9.88 2.26 -23.14
C GLN A 480 -10.40 0.87 -22.72
N ASN A 481 -9.67 -0.21 -23.08
CA ASN A 481 -10.04 -1.59 -22.73
C ASN A 481 -9.39 -2.09 -21.44
N THR A 482 -8.50 -1.32 -20.81
CA THR A 482 -7.94 -1.70 -19.50
C THR A 482 -8.93 -1.39 -18.38
N THR A 483 -8.83 -2.14 -17.29
CA THR A 483 -9.89 -2.17 -16.27
C THR A 483 -9.86 -0.98 -15.30
N THR A 484 -8.68 -0.44 -14.98
CA THR A 484 -8.50 0.64 -13.98
C THR A 484 -7.17 1.38 -14.20
N GLN A 485 -7.14 2.72 -14.18
CA GLN A 485 -5.89 3.51 -14.37
C GLN A 485 -5.93 4.98 -13.92
N ALA A 486 -6.87 5.38 -13.07
CA ALA A 486 -7.08 6.79 -12.75
C ALA A 486 -5.91 7.45 -11.98
N ASP A 487 -5.18 6.70 -11.16
CA ASP A 487 -3.95 7.16 -10.51
C ASP A 487 -2.86 7.57 -11.52
N LEU A 488 -2.53 6.68 -12.46
CA LEU A 488 -1.57 6.96 -13.53
C LEU A 488 -2.02 8.16 -14.36
N LEU A 489 -3.28 8.15 -14.84
CA LEU A 489 -3.80 9.23 -15.67
C LEU A 489 -3.90 10.55 -14.89
N GLY A 490 -4.29 10.53 -13.62
CA GLY A 490 -4.32 11.70 -12.74
C GLY A 490 -2.92 12.28 -12.51
N SER A 491 -1.96 11.45 -12.13
CA SER A 491 -0.56 11.86 -11.94
C SER A 491 0.02 12.51 -13.21
N VAL A 492 -0.25 11.93 -14.38
CA VAL A 492 0.18 12.48 -15.68
C VAL A 492 -0.57 13.76 -16.04
N ALA A 493 -1.89 13.82 -15.83
CA ALA A 493 -2.68 15.01 -16.10
C ALA A 493 -2.20 16.20 -15.25
N ALA A 494 -1.90 15.97 -13.96
CA ALA A 494 -1.31 16.98 -13.09
C ALA A 494 0.05 17.47 -13.62
N ALA A 495 0.90 16.55 -14.07
CA ALA A 495 2.21 16.87 -14.65
C ALA A 495 2.09 17.74 -15.92
N LEU A 496 1.22 17.36 -16.86
CA LEU A 496 1.04 18.11 -18.10
C LEU A 496 0.34 19.46 -17.86
N ALA A 497 -0.66 19.51 -16.98
CA ALA A 497 -1.33 20.75 -16.60
C ALA A 497 -0.36 21.75 -15.95
N SER A 498 0.42 21.32 -14.97
CA SER A 498 1.42 22.15 -14.30
C SER A 498 2.55 22.58 -15.25
N ALA A 499 3.10 21.66 -16.06
CA ALA A 499 4.12 21.98 -17.05
C ALA A 499 3.62 22.96 -18.12
N SER A 500 2.34 22.91 -18.50
CA SER A 500 1.77 23.90 -19.42
C SER A 500 1.83 25.33 -18.89
N MET A 501 1.83 25.52 -17.56
CA MET A 501 2.04 26.83 -16.95
C MET A 501 3.52 27.22 -16.97
N VAL A 502 4.43 26.26 -16.76
CA VAL A 502 5.89 26.48 -16.81
C VAL A 502 6.34 27.01 -18.17
N TYR A 503 5.81 26.47 -19.27
CA TYR A 503 6.21 26.84 -20.64
C TYR A 503 5.35 27.93 -21.28
N ARG A 504 4.30 28.40 -20.60
CA ARG A 504 3.28 29.32 -21.18
C ARG A 504 3.85 30.57 -21.83
N ASP A 505 4.92 31.12 -21.26
CA ASP A 505 5.57 32.37 -21.67
C ASP A 505 6.75 32.18 -22.62
N VAL A 506 7.32 30.97 -22.71
CA VAL A 506 8.49 30.66 -23.55
C VAL A 506 8.13 29.83 -24.79
N ASP A 507 7.04 29.08 -24.74
CA ASP A 507 6.60 28.18 -25.81
C ASP A 507 5.08 27.93 -25.69
N ARG A 508 4.29 28.90 -26.17
CA ARG A 508 2.83 28.89 -26.02
C ARG A 508 2.18 27.70 -26.74
N SER A 509 2.66 27.33 -27.92
CA SER A 509 2.11 26.21 -28.70
C SER A 509 2.30 24.87 -27.97
N PHE A 510 3.50 24.64 -27.41
CA PHE A 510 3.74 23.47 -26.58
C PHE A 510 2.85 23.49 -25.34
N ALA A 511 2.78 24.63 -24.63
CA ALA A 511 1.89 24.79 -23.47
C ALA A 511 0.41 24.49 -23.78
N ASP A 512 -0.11 24.93 -24.93
CA ASP A 512 -1.48 24.62 -25.35
C ASP A 512 -1.68 23.12 -25.61
N THR A 513 -0.69 22.48 -26.23
CA THR A 513 -0.70 21.02 -26.46
C THR A 513 -0.74 20.26 -25.14
N LEU A 514 0.11 20.65 -24.17
CA LEU A 514 0.15 20.04 -22.84
C LEU A 514 -1.18 20.22 -22.09
N LYS A 515 -1.75 21.43 -22.12
CA LYS A 515 -3.04 21.72 -21.49
C LYS A 515 -4.15 20.85 -22.08
N SER A 516 -4.27 20.77 -23.41
CA SER A 516 -5.31 19.97 -24.08
C SER A 516 -5.19 18.49 -23.72
N LYS A 517 -3.97 17.93 -23.80
CA LYS A 517 -3.71 16.54 -23.39
C LYS A 517 -4.03 16.29 -21.92
N ALA A 518 -3.70 17.23 -21.01
CA ALA A 518 -4.02 17.11 -19.60
C ALA A 518 -5.54 16.99 -19.35
N ILE A 519 -6.33 17.79 -20.06
CA ILE A 519 -7.80 17.75 -19.99
C ILE A 519 -8.33 16.41 -20.49
N GLU A 520 -7.87 15.94 -21.65
CA GLU A 520 -8.30 14.66 -22.25
C GLU A 520 -7.93 13.46 -21.37
N ILE A 521 -6.70 13.43 -20.83
CA ILE A 521 -6.21 12.37 -19.96
C ILE A 521 -6.98 12.35 -18.64
N PHE A 522 -7.23 13.51 -18.03
CA PHE A 522 -8.03 13.59 -16.82
C PHE A 522 -9.46 13.09 -17.05
N GLN A 523 -10.11 13.54 -18.13
CA GLN A 523 -11.45 13.09 -18.49
C GLN A 523 -11.50 11.57 -18.62
N TRP A 524 -10.52 10.98 -19.29
CA TRP A 524 -10.41 9.52 -19.37
C TRP A 524 -10.19 8.87 -17.99
N GLY A 525 -9.38 9.48 -17.11
CA GLY A 525 -9.23 9.05 -15.72
C GLY A 525 -10.55 9.00 -14.96
N THR A 526 -11.46 9.97 -15.18
CA THR A 526 -12.79 9.98 -14.56
C THR A 526 -13.67 8.80 -15.00
N GLU A 527 -13.39 8.21 -16.15
CA GLU A 527 -14.16 7.11 -16.76
C GLU A 527 -13.49 5.74 -16.55
N SER A 528 -12.29 5.69 -15.96
CA SER A 528 -11.48 4.48 -15.79
C SER A 528 -10.83 4.43 -14.40
N GLU A 529 -11.67 4.63 -13.38
CA GLU A 529 -11.27 4.71 -11.98
C GLU A 529 -10.58 3.45 -11.45
N GLY A 530 -9.70 3.63 -10.46
CA GLY A 530 -8.96 2.55 -9.82
C GLY A 530 -7.47 2.57 -10.13
N LEU A 531 -6.76 1.54 -9.66
CA LEU A 531 -5.31 1.53 -9.59
C LEU A 531 -4.65 0.98 -10.87
N TYR A 532 -3.73 1.72 -11.50
CA TYR A 532 -3.02 1.31 -12.71
C TYR A 532 -2.25 0.00 -12.49
N SER A 533 -1.68 -0.15 -11.29
CA SER A 533 -0.84 -1.28 -10.89
C SER A 533 -1.60 -2.61 -10.85
N ARG A 534 -2.95 -2.58 -10.87
CA ARG A 534 -3.77 -3.80 -10.95
C ARG A 534 -3.81 -4.40 -12.35
N VAL A 535 -3.60 -3.59 -13.39
CA VAL A 535 -3.61 -4.05 -14.79
C VAL A 535 -2.34 -4.83 -15.09
N TYR A 536 -1.18 -4.29 -14.68
CA TYR A 536 0.13 -4.91 -14.88
C TYR A 536 0.91 -5.04 -13.55
N PRO A 537 0.55 -6.00 -12.67
CA PRO A 537 1.13 -6.08 -11.32
C PRO A 537 2.61 -6.46 -11.28
N GLY A 538 3.12 -7.19 -12.27
CA GLY A 538 4.55 -7.49 -12.40
C GLY A 538 5.36 -6.24 -12.77
N PRO A 539 5.04 -5.58 -13.90
CA PRO A 539 5.67 -4.32 -14.30
C PRO A 539 5.57 -3.22 -13.24
N ALA A 540 4.39 -3.02 -12.64
CA ALA A 540 4.17 -2.02 -11.60
C ALA A 540 4.64 -2.43 -10.19
N SER A 541 5.38 -3.54 -10.04
CA SER A 541 5.74 -4.10 -8.73
C SER A 541 6.65 -3.22 -7.87
N VAL A 542 7.44 -2.36 -8.51
CA VAL A 542 8.35 -1.40 -7.85
C VAL A 542 7.64 -0.10 -7.45
N TYR A 543 6.57 0.27 -8.16
CA TYR A 543 5.74 1.46 -7.88
C TYR A 543 4.25 1.10 -7.77
N PRO A 544 3.87 0.22 -6.82
CA PRO A 544 2.48 -0.17 -6.65
C PRO A 544 1.67 0.98 -6.05
N SER A 545 0.64 1.41 -6.78
CA SER A 545 -0.30 2.42 -6.28
C SER A 545 -1.16 1.91 -5.12
N THR A 546 -1.42 2.75 -4.12
CA THR A 546 -2.25 2.40 -2.93
C THR A 546 -3.64 3.06 -2.92
N ASP A 547 -3.78 4.25 -3.46
CA ASP A 547 -5.03 4.98 -3.65
C ASP A 547 -4.95 5.71 -5.00
N TRP A 548 -6.08 5.87 -5.68
CA TRP A 548 -6.15 6.58 -6.96
C TRP A 548 -6.84 7.93 -6.83
N ALA A 549 -7.59 8.12 -5.76
CA ALA A 549 -8.41 9.32 -5.61
C ALA A 549 -7.54 10.57 -5.41
N ASP A 550 -6.41 10.46 -4.71
CA ASP A 550 -5.52 11.59 -4.46
C ASP A 550 -4.85 12.14 -5.71
N ASP A 551 -4.41 11.27 -6.63
CA ASP A 551 -3.89 11.72 -7.92
C ASP A 551 -4.97 12.44 -8.75
N MET A 552 -6.23 12.02 -8.63
CA MET A 552 -7.36 12.71 -9.27
C MET A 552 -7.69 14.05 -8.59
N VAL A 553 -7.61 14.16 -7.25
CA VAL A 553 -7.71 15.44 -6.54
C VAL A 553 -6.58 16.38 -6.98
N TRP A 554 -5.36 15.86 -7.05
CA TRP A 554 -4.18 16.62 -7.46
C TRP A 554 -4.29 17.14 -8.89
N ALA A 555 -4.68 16.28 -9.83
CA ALA A 555 -4.92 16.65 -11.21
C ALA A 555 -6.03 17.71 -11.34
N ALA A 556 -7.13 17.54 -10.62
CA ALA A 556 -8.24 18.48 -10.64
C ALA A 556 -7.81 19.86 -10.09
N ALA A 557 -7.03 19.92 -9.01
CA ALA A 557 -6.50 21.18 -8.51
C ALA A 557 -5.61 21.90 -9.55
N TRP A 558 -4.74 21.18 -10.24
CA TRP A 558 -3.93 21.75 -11.33
C TRP A 558 -4.74 22.17 -12.55
N LEU A 559 -5.73 21.37 -12.94
CA LEU A 559 -6.60 21.68 -14.06
C LEU A 559 -7.43 22.93 -13.79
N PHE A 560 -7.91 23.11 -12.55
CA PHE A 560 -8.50 24.38 -12.13
C PHE A 560 -7.51 25.54 -12.32
N ARG A 561 -6.27 25.42 -11.81
CA ARG A 561 -5.26 26.50 -11.92
C ARG A 561 -4.97 26.93 -13.35
N VAL A 562 -5.00 26.01 -14.33
CA VAL A 562 -4.69 26.31 -15.75
C VAL A 562 -5.92 26.68 -16.60
N THR A 563 -7.13 26.29 -16.19
CA THR A 563 -8.37 26.54 -16.96
C THR A 563 -9.25 27.63 -16.35
N GLY A 564 -9.23 27.81 -15.04
CA GLY A 564 -10.22 28.57 -14.29
C GLY A 564 -11.59 27.88 -14.18
N ASP A 565 -11.77 26.66 -14.72
CA ASP A 565 -13.05 25.95 -14.68
C ASP A 565 -13.29 25.37 -13.28
N THR A 566 -14.29 25.94 -12.59
CA THR A 566 -14.69 25.53 -11.24
C THR A 566 -15.20 24.10 -11.14
N ASN A 567 -15.57 23.45 -12.25
CA ASN A 567 -15.95 22.04 -12.26
C ASN A 567 -14.81 21.14 -11.75
N TYR A 568 -13.55 21.50 -12.01
CA TYR A 568 -12.41 20.77 -11.46
C TYR A 568 -12.35 20.83 -9.92
N LEU A 569 -12.79 21.93 -9.30
CA LEU A 569 -12.89 21.97 -7.85
C LEU A 569 -14.00 21.06 -7.31
N ASN A 570 -15.10 20.88 -8.07
CA ASN A 570 -16.14 19.91 -7.75
C ASN A 570 -15.63 18.46 -7.87
N TYR A 571 -14.82 18.16 -8.89
CA TYR A 571 -14.12 16.88 -8.99
C TYR A 571 -13.19 16.66 -7.80
N ALA A 572 -12.40 17.67 -7.41
CA ALA A 572 -11.47 17.57 -6.30
C ALA A 572 -12.18 17.18 -4.98
N ILE A 573 -13.31 17.82 -4.65
CA ILE A 573 -14.04 17.47 -3.41
C ILE A 573 -14.76 16.12 -3.54
N ASN A 574 -15.22 15.74 -4.74
CA ASN A 574 -15.81 14.43 -4.97
C ASN A 574 -14.81 13.31 -4.72
N TYR A 575 -13.63 13.38 -5.34
CA TYR A 575 -12.58 12.37 -5.16
C TYR A 575 -12.02 12.37 -3.75
N TRP A 576 -11.88 13.54 -3.12
CA TRP A 576 -11.48 13.63 -1.71
C TRP A 576 -12.40 12.83 -0.79
N ASN A 577 -13.71 12.92 -0.99
CA ASN A 577 -14.70 12.20 -0.17
C ASN A 577 -14.75 10.69 -0.44
N ARG A 578 -14.11 10.21 -1.51
CA ARG A 578 -14.11 8.81 -1.94
C ARG A 578 -12.81 8.08 -1.62
N GLY A 579 -11.71 8.82 -1.44
CA GLY A 579 -10.42 8.28 -1.06
C GLY A 579 -10.20 8.20 0.44
N SER A 580 -8.97 7.90 0.84
CA SER A 580 -8.55 7.84 2.25
C SER A 580 -7.35 8.76 2.52
N PRO A 581 -7.61 10.06 2.80
CA PRO A 581 -6.55 11.04 3.05
C PRO A 581 -5.56 10.64 4.15
N ASN A 582 -4.29 10.53 3.78
CA ASN A 582 -3.17 10.23 4.69
C ASN A 582 -2.13 11.38 4.64
N PRO A 583 -1.35 11.60 5.72
CA PRO A 583 -0.45 12.74 5.80
C PRO A 583 0.86 12.54 5.04
N TYR A 584 1.08 11.44 4.31
CA TYR A 584 2.33 11.24 3.57
C TYR A 584 2.35 12.11 2.30
N SER A 585 3.53 12.29 1.74
CA SER A 585 3.73 13.02 0.48
C SER A 585 4.88 12.39 -0.29
N CYS A 586 4.57 11.80 -1.44
CA CYS A 586 5.52 11.12 -2.31
C CYS A 586 4.88 10.86 -3.69
N TRP A 587 5.53 10.04 -4.51
CA TRP A 587 5.00 9.59 -5.80
C TRP A 587 3.67 8.83 -5.72
N ASP A 588 3.35 8.20 -4.58
CA ASP A 588 2.12 7.40 -4.36
C ASP A 588 1.02 8.19 -3.66
N SER A 589 1.35 9.29 -2.95
CA SER A 589 0.36 10.03 -2.19
C SER A 589 0.43 11.54 -2.40
N LYS A 590 -0.65 12.12 -2.94
CA LYS A 590 -0.82 13.54 -3.24
C LYS A 590 -1.83 14.26 -2.35
N TRP A 591 -2.35 13.59 -1.31
CA TRP A 591 -3.35 14.19 -0.40
C TRP A 591 -2.91 15.53 0.18
N ALA A 592 -1.72 15.58 0.80
CA ALA A 592 -1.23 16.81 1.39
C ALA A 592 -0.81 17.89 0.38
N PRO A 593 -0.10 17.57 -0.72
CA PRO A 593 0.11 18.52 -1.82
C PRO A 593 -1.19 19.14 -2.35
N ALA A 594 -2.22 18.32 -2.59
CA ALA A 594 -3.50 18.79 -3.10
C ALA A 594 -4.25 19.65 -2.08
N ALA A 595 -4.30 19.24 -0.81
CA ALA A 595 -4.91 20.03 0.26
C ALA A 595 -4.20 21.38 0.42
N ALA A 596 -2.86 21.40 0.46
CA ALA A 596 -2.07 22.63 0.53
C ALA A 596 -2.37 23.57 -0.65
N MET A 597 -2.39 23.06 -1.88
CA MET A 597 -2.74 23.86 -3.06
C MET A 597 -4.16 24.43 -2.98
N LEU A 598 -5.15 23.62 -2.63
CA LEU A 598 -6.55 24.04 -2.54
C LEU A 598 -6.76 25.08 -1.43
N VAL A 599 -6.06 24.93 -0.30
CA VAL A 599 -6.04 25.94 0.77
C VAL A 599 -5.38 27.22 0.30
N SER A 600 -4.24 27.15 -0.39
CA SER A 600 -3.56 28.32 -0.95
C SER A 600 -4.40 29.08 -1.98
N LEU A 601 -5.16 28.38 -2.82
CA LEU A 601 -6.13 29.00 -3.74
C LEU A 601 -7.21 29.75 -2.97
N ALA A 602 -7.72 29.18 -1.87
CA ALA A 602 -8.72 29.84 -1.05
C ALA A 602 -8.17 31.04 -0.28
N ASP A 603 -6.96 30.95 0.28
CA ASP A 603 -6.28 32.07 0.95
C ASP A 603 -6.03 33.25 0.00
N THR A 604 -5.95 32.99 -1.31
CA THR A 604 -5.80 34.01 -2.36
C THR A 604 -7.12 34.44 -3.00
N GLY A 605 -8.26 34.05 -2.40
CA GLY A 605 -9.60 34.54 -2.78
C GLY A 605 -10.41 33.63 -3.69
N THR A 606 -9.92 32.43 -4.03
CA THR A 606 -10.71 31.45 -4.80
C THR A 606 -11.78 30.79 -3.93
N ALA A 607 -13.02 30.77 -4.40
CA ALA A 607 -14.07 29.97 -3.75
C ALA A 607 -13.83 28.46 -3.99
N VAL A 608 -13.30 27.76 -2.99
CA VAL A 608 -13.01 26.32 -3.05
C VAL A 608 -14.11 25.53 -2.31
N PRO A 609 -14.90 24.68 -3.00
CA PRO A 609 -15.85 23.77 -2.36
C PRO A 609 -15.18 22.85 -1.35
N GLY A 610 -15.75 22.74 -0.14
CA GLY A 610 -15.21 21.90 0.92
C GLY A 610 -13.92 22.44 1.56
N ILE A 611 -13.63 23.74 1.42
CA ILE A 611 -12.41 24.36 1.98
C ILE A 611 -12.19 24.06 3.46
N ASP A 612 -13.24 24.06 4.27
CA ASP A 612 -13.13 23.75 5.71
C ASP A 612 -12.60 22.33 5.95
N THR A 613 -12.98 21.37 5.10
CA THR A 613 -12.46 19.99 5.13
C THR A 613 -10.97 19.97 4.85
N TYR A 614 -10.52 20.67 3.80
CA TYR A 614 -9.10 20.71 3.43
C TYR A 614 -8.26 21.40 4.51
N ARG A 615 -8.69 22.57 5.01
CA ARG A 615 -7.99 23.30 6.09
C ARG A 615 -7.91 22.49 7.38
N ALA A 616 -9.04 21.94 7.83
CA ALA A 616 -9.09 21.14 9.04
C ALA A 616 -8.20 19.90 8.94
N TRP A 617 -8.22 19.22 7.78
CA TRP A 617 -7.38 18.06 7.55
C TRP A 617 -5.89 18.42 7.47
N LEU A 618 -5.52 19.47 6.74
CA LEU A 618 -4.13 19.93 6.61
C LEU A 618 -3.52 20.24 7.98
N ASN A 619 -4.26 20.96 8.83
CA ASN A 619 -3.82 21.31 10.18
C ASN A 619 -3.77 20.10 11.13
N SER A 620 -4.87 19.34 11.21
CA SER A 620 -5.03 18.28 12.22
C SER A 620 -4.35 16.97 11.85
N ASN A 621 -3.99 16.79 10.57
CA ASN A 621 -3.34 15.57 10.08
C ASN A 621 -1.93 15.84 9.57
N PHE A 622 -1.79 16.58 8.47
CA PHE A 622 -0.48 16.77 7.84
C PHE A 622 0.47 17.57 8.75
N LEU A 623 0.14 18.82 9.08
CA LEU A 623 1.01 19.67 9.87
C LEU A 623 1.23 19.10 11.27
N ARG A 624 0.20 18.50 11.89
CA ARG A 624 0.38 17.77 13.14
C ARG A 624 1.41 16.64 13.00
N ALA A 625 1.25 15.74 12.01
CA ALA A 625 2.12 14.57 11.89
C ALA A 625 3.58 14.93 11.59
N TRP A 626 3.83 16.01 10.86
CA TRP A 626 5.19 16.38 10.43
C TRP A 626 5.88 17.41 11.33
N LEU A 627 5.13 18.38 11.89
CA LEU A 627 5.73 19.45 12.69
C LEU A 627 5.72 19.12 14.19
N GLN A 628 4.73 18.36 14.68
CA GLN A 628 4.64 18.04 16.11
C GLN A 628 5.43 16.78 16.48
N PRO A 629 6.05 16.74 17.67
CA PRO A 629 6.88 15.61 18.09
C PRO A 629 6.07 14.44 18.69
N ASP A 630 4.75 14.41 18.52
CA ASP A 630 3.84 13.48 19.21
C ASP A 630 3.78 12.08 18.58
N GLY A 631 4.46 11.85 17.45
CA GLY A 631 4.50 10.56 16.79
C GLY A 631 3.24 10.22 15.99
N PHE A 632 2.37 11.19 15.73
CA PHE A 632 1.12 10.98 15.00
C PHE A 632 1.36 10.32 13.63
N TRP A 633 0.51 9.37 13.24
CA TRP A 633 0.68 8.54 12.03
C TRP A 633 2.00 7.76 11.93
N SER A 634 2.64 7.45 13.06
CA SER A 634 3.98 6.83 13.05
C SER A 634 5.02 7.68 12.32
N ILE A 635 4.86 9.00 12.33
CA ILE A 635 5.84 9.95 11.82
C ILE A 635 6.62 10.49 13.02
N LYS A 636 7.93 10.29 13.04
CA LYS A 636 8.78 10.67 14.18
C LYS A 636 10.00 11.45 13.73
N ARG A 637 10.54 12.21 14.67
CA ARG A 637 11.80 12.94 14.55
C ARG A 637 12.96 12.10 15.10
N THR A 638 14.04 11.96 14.34
CA THR A 638 15.30 11.37 14.83
C THR A 638 16.01 12.32 15.81
N PRO A 639 16.95 11.84 16.64
CA PRO A 639 17.74 12.70 17.52
C PRO A 639 18.40 13.90 16.82
N ARG A 640 18.84 13.75 15.56
CA ARG A 640 19.42 14.84 14.76
C ARG A 640 18.41 15.59 13.88
N GLY A 641 17.12 15.28 13.95
CA GLY A 641 16.06 16.16 13.44
C GLY A 641 15.39 15.77 12.12
N MET A 642 15.75 14.64 11.49
CA MET A 642 15.00 14.13 10.34
C MET A 642 13.63 13.66 10.80
N VAL A 643 12.56 14.14 10.16
CA VAL A 643 11.20 13.67 10.40
C VAL A 643 10.83 12.69 9.28
N TYR A 644 10.37 11.50 9.63
CA TYR A 644 10.10 10.44 8.65
C TYR A 644 9.04 9.44 9.16
N PRO A 645 8.36 8.69 8.25
CA PRO A 645 7.47 7.60 8.64
C PRO A 645 8.27 6.39 9.13
N THR A 646 8.07 5.96 10.38
CA THR A 646 8.90 4.90 10.99
C THR A 646 8.65 3.50 10.46
N TRP A 647 7.58 3.30 9.69
CA TRP A 647 7.37 2.07 8.94
C TRP A 647 8.26 1.99 7.70
N SER A 648 8.82 3.11 7.23
CA SER A 648 9.69 3.17 6.06
C SER A 648 11.13 2.82 6.44
N LYS A 649 11.81 2.17 5.49
CA LYS A 649 13.27 2.06 5.44
C LYS A 649 13.83 2.56 4.10
N TRP A 650 12.96 3.10 3.24
CA TRP A 650 13.22 3.43 1.84
C TRP A 650 12.97 4.91 1.60
N GLY A 651 13.99 5.63 1.12
CA GLY A 651 13.80 7.03 0.74
C GLY A 651 13.27 7.90 1.88
N ASN A 652 13.82 7.76 3.09
CA ASN A 652 13.37 8.54 4.24
C ASN A 652 13.62 10.03 4.04
N LEU A 653 14.75 10.40 3.41
CA LEU A 653 15.00 11.79 3.04
C LEU A 653 14.04 12.31 1.97
N ARG A 654 13.59 11.49 1.02
CA ARG A 654 12.51 11.86 0.08
C ARG A 654 11.24 12.23 0.82
N TYR A 655 10.84 11.45 1.81
CA TYR A 655 9.66 11.75 2.61
C TYR A 655 9.82 13.04 3.41
N ALA A 656 10.95 13.21 4.08
CA ALA A 656 11.25 14.40 4.88
C ALA A 656 11.25 15.69 4.04
N THR A 657 11.94 15.67 2.89
CA THR A 657 12.08 16.86 2.04
C THR A 657 10.80 17.15 1.24
N THR A 658 10.02 16.14 0.86
CA THR A 658 8.71 16.33 0.22
C THR A 658 7.67 16.87 1.22
N ALA A 659 7.69 16.45 2.48
CA ALA A 659 6.89 17.09 3.51
C ALA A 659 7.32 18.54 3.75
N GLY A 660 8.62 18.80 3.76
CA GLY A 660 9.18 20.16 3.80
C GLY A 660 8.70 21.02 2.62
N MET A 661 8.66 20.47 1.41
CA MET A 661 8.08 21.12 0.24
C MET A 661 6.63 21.52 0.51
N VAL A 662 5.75 20.58 0.88
CA VAL A 662 4.32 20.88 1.09
C VAL A 662 4.12 21.98 2.13
N ALA A 663 4.86 21.95 3.25
CA ALA A 663 4.83 23.00 4.26
C ALA A 663 5.29 24.36 3.69
N ALA A 664 6.42 24.41 2.99
CA ALA A 664 6.91 25.66 2.40
C ALA A 664 6.00 26.22 1.29
N MET A 665 5.35 25.36 0.52
CA MET A 665 4.38 25.77 -0.51
C MET A 665 3.12 26.38 0.13
N HIS A 666 2.58 25.76 1.18
CA HIS A 666 1.43 26.30 1.92
C HIS A 666 1.75 27.61 2.64
N ALA A 667 2.91 27.68 3.31
CA ALA A 667 3.40 28.86 4.01
C ALA A 667 3.48 30.13 3.14
N LYS A 668 3.57 29.98 1.81
CA LYS A 668 3.61 31.11 0.87
C LYS A 668 2.37 31.99 0.98
N THR A 669 1.19 31.38 1.09
CA THR A 669 -0.11 32.08 1.10
C THR A 669 -0.79 32.05 2.46
N ASN A 670 -0.28 31.26 3.42
CA ASN A 670 -0.86 31.14 4.74
C ASN A 670 -0.90 32.53 5.44
N PRO A 671 -2.09 33.04 5.83
CA PRO A 671 -2.23 34.33 6.49
C PRO A 671 -1.77 34.32 7.96
N ASP A 672 -1.65 33.14 8.60
CA ASP A 672 -1.16 33.02 9.98
C ASP A 672 0.38 33.11 10.00
N ALA A 673 0.90 34.23 10.52
CA ALA A 673 2.33 34.50 10.58
C ALA A 673 3.11 33.50 11.45
N ALA A 674 2.53 33.02 12.54
CA ALA A 674 3.19 32.06 13.43
C ALA A 674 3.26 30.68 12.79
N GLN A 675 2.16 30.25 12.15
CA GLN A 675 2.11 28.98 11.43
C GLN A 675 3.03 28.99 10.21
N LYS A 676 3.01 30.07 9.42
CA LYS A 676 3.94 30.31 8.32
C LYS A 676 5.40 30.16 8.76
N ALA A 677 5.79 30.81 9.87
CA ALA A 677 7.15 30.73 10.39
C ALA A 677 7.51 29.29 10.80
N ALA A 678 6.59 28.56 11.44
CA ALA A 678 6.80 27.16 11.84
C ALA A 678 6.96 26.21 10.63
N GLU A 679 6.16 26.40 9.58
CA GLU A 679 6.24 25.63 8.34
C GLU A 679 7.56 25.86 7.59
N LEU A 680 7.98 27.13 7.46
CA LEU A 680 9.27 27.48 6.83
C LEU A 680 10.46 26.97 7.66
N ALA A 681 10.40 27.08 8.99
CA ALA A 681 11.42 26.53 9.88
C ALA A 681 11.52 25.00 9.77
N PHE A 682 10.37 24.31 9.66
CA PHE A 682 10.34 22.88 9.42
C PHE A 682 10.98 22.53 8.07
N ALA A 683 10.56 23.16 6.97
CA ALA A 683 11.11 22.92 5.64
C ALA A 683 12.63 23.11 5.62
N ARG A 684 13.13 24.21 6.19
CA ARG A 684 14.57 24.48 6.33
C ARG A 684 15.28 23.40 7.14
N SER A 685 14.72 22.95 8.27
CA SER A 685 15.34 21.92 9.11
C SER A 685 15.54 20.58 8.39
N GLN A 686 14.62 20.21 7.49
CA GLN A 686 14.75 18.96 6.73
C GLN A 686 15.79 19.08 5.61
N LEU A 687 15.92 20.26 4.99
CA LEU A 687 17.00 20.56 4.06
C LEU A 687 18.36 20.59 4.78
N ASP A 688 18.45 21.22 5.94
CA ASP A 688 19.65 21.26 6.77
C ASP A 688 20.12 19.85 7.16
N TYR A 689 19.18 18.94 7.42
CA TYR A 689 19.50 17.54 7.63
C TYR A 689 20.06 16.88 6.36
N ALA A 690 19.36 17.01 5.22
CA ALA A 690 19.77 16.41 3.94
C ALA A 690 21.14 16.92 3.46
N LEU A 691 21.42 18.20 3.69
CA LEU A 691 22.68 18.87 3.32
C LEU A 691 23.79 18.70 4.37
N GLY A 692 23.49 18.05 5.49
CA GLY A 692 24.48 17.65 6.48
C GLY A 692 24.78 18.64 7.60
N ALA A 693 24.06 19.75 7.66
CA ALA A 693 24.20 20.71 8.74
C ALA A 693 23.81 20.16 10.10
N ALA A 694 22.85 19.24 10.14
CA ALA A 694 22.43 18.59 11.38
C ALA A 694 23.23 17.32 11.73
N THR A 695 23.99 16.76 10.79
CA THR A 695 24.58 15.41 10.91
C THR A 695 26.09 15.35 10.76
N GLY A 696 26.72 16.42 10.26
CA GLY A 696 28.13 16.45 9.89
C GLY A 696 28.46 15.71 8.59
N ARG A 697 27.44 15.23 7.84
CA ARG A 697 27.60 14.63 6.51
C ARG A 697 26.44 14.98 5.59
N SER A 698 26.73 15.30 4.34
CA SER A 698 25.72 15.45 3.30
C SER A 698 25.14 14.09 2.91
N PHE A 699 23.88 14.09 2.46
CA PHE A 699 23.23 12.98 1.79
C PHE A 699 22.90 13.30 0.32
N VAL A 700 23.52 14.36 -0.21
CA VAL A 700 23.41 14.78 -1.61
C VAL A 700 24.76 14.56 -2.28
N VAL A 701 24.80 13.69 -3.29
CA VAL A 701 26.03 13.33 -3.99
C VAL A 701 26.71 14.57 -4.56
N GLY A 702 28.00 14.74 -4.29
CA GLY A 702 28.79 15.89 -4.76
C GLY A 702 28.52 17.22 -4.03
N TYR A 703 27.67 17.22 -3.00
CA TYR A 703 27.47 18.39 -2.14
C TYR A 703 28.30 18.26 -0.86
N TRP A 704 29.23 19.19 -0.65
CA TRP A 704 30.15 19.25 0.49
C TRP A 704 31.20 18.11 0.54
N SER A 705 32.14 18.15 1.49
CA SER A 705 33.32 17.26 1.50
C SER A 705 33.03 15.83 1.97
N VAL A 706 32.00 15.65 2.80
CA VAL A 706 31.54 14.34 3.29
C VAL A 706 30.16 14.09 2.71
N ALA A 707 30.11 13.56 1.48
CA ALA A 707 28.90 13.25 0.73
C ALA A 707 28.88 11.77 0.33
N PRO A 708 27.73 11.20 -0.08
CA PRO A 708 27.68 9.83 -0.60
C PRO A 708 28.57 9.69 -1.83
N GLN A 709 29.36 8.62 -1.86
CA GLN A 709 30.29 8.30 -2.94
C GLN A 709 29.89 7.03 -3.68
N GLN A 710 29.04 6.17 -3.09
CA GLN A 710 28.64 4.88 -3.65
C GLN A 710 27.14 4.79 -3.88
N ALA A 711 26.53 5.78 -4.55
CA ALA A 711 25.12 5.74 -4.92
C ALA A 711 24.78 4.46 -5.72
N HIS A 712 23.64 3.84 -5.42
CA HIS A 712 23.11 2.67 -6.14
C HIS A 712 22.60 3.09 -7.53
N HIS A 713 23.53 3.31 -8.46
CA HIS A 713 23.21 3.81 -9.79
C HIS A 713 24.16 3.21 -10.83
N ALA A 714 23.62 2.42 -11.75
CA ALA A 714 24.38 1.65 -12.73
C ALA A 714 25.29 2.53 -13.58
N GLY A 715 24.72 3.56 -14.23
CA GLY A 715 25.47 4.47 -15.10
C GLY A 715 26.66 5.16 -14.41
N SER A 716 26.46 5.77 -13.23
CA SER A 716 27.52 6.47 -12.52
C SER A 716 28.60 5.55 -11.92
N SER A 717 28.27 4.27 -11.67
CA SER A 717 29.24 3.26 -11.23
C SER A 717 30.21 2.82 -12.33
N CYS A 718 29.94 3.18 -13.59
CA CYS A 718 30.78 2.78 -14.71
C CYS A 718 32.04 3.65 -14.83
N PRO A 719 33.23 3.06 -15.10
CA PRO A 719 34.44 3.82 -15.44
C PRO A 719 34.26 4.62 -16.75
N ASN A 720 35.25 5.42 -17.12
CA ASN A 720 35.25 6.05 -18.45
C ASN A 720 35.38 5.00 -19.55
N MET A 721 34.75 5.25 -20.70
CA MET A 721 34.98 4.44 -21.91
C MET A 721 36.47 4.50 -22.31
N PRO A 722 37.04 3.43 -22.89
CA PRO A 722 36.38 2.19 -23.34
C PRO A 722 36.34 1.05 -22.29
N GLN A 723 36.62 1.32 -21.01
CA GLN A 723 36.63 0.26 -19.99
C GLN A 723 35.26 -0.45 -19.88
N PRO A 724 35.22 -1.79 -19.70
CA PRO A 724 33.96 -2.51 -19.55
C PRO A 724 33.17 -2.00 -18.33
N CYS A 725 31.85 -2.11 -18.39
CA CYS A 725 30.97 -1.87 -17.26
C CYS A 725 29.90 -2.95 -17.17
N ASP A 726 29.95 -3.75 -16.12
CA ASP A 726 29.05 -4.85 -15.85
C ASP A 726 28.83 -5.01 -14.33
N TRP A 727 28.31 -6.17 -13.90
CA TRP A 727 28.10 -6.49 -12.49
C TRP A 727 29.37 -6.48 -11.62
N GLU A 728 30.58 -6.44 -12.18
CA GLU A 728 31.78 -6.23 -11.39
C GLU A 728 31.82 -4.82 -10.81
N GLN A 729 31.42 -3.78 -11.58
CA GLN A 729 31.35 -2.40 -11.06
C GLN A 729 30.35 -2.25 -9.91
N PHE A 730 29.27 -3.04 -9.90
CA PHE A 730 28.35 -3.08 -8.77
C PHE A 730 29.07 -3.46 -7.46
N ARG A 731 29.99 -4.43 -7.53
CA ARG A 731 30.66 -5.04 -6.37
C ARG A 731 31.89 -4.27 -5.88
N VAL A 732 32.42 -3.33 -6.66
CA VAL A 732 33.60 -2.55 -6.28
C VAL A 732 33.32 -1.69 -5.06
N ASN A 733 33.95 -1.96 -3.92
CA ASN A 733 33.84 -1.11 -2.72
C ASN A 733 34.76 0.12 -2.84
N ALA A 734 34.45 0.99 -3.78
CA ALA A 734 35.11 2.27 -4.02
C ALA A 734 34.09 3.29 -4.54
N PRO A 735 34.40 4.60 -4.51
CA PRO A 735 33.53 5.63 -5.06
C PRO A 735 33.10 5.33 -6.49
N ASN A 736 31.87 5.71 -6.85
CA ASN A 736 31.40 5.69 -8.22
C ASN A 736 32.36 6.52 -9.09
N PRO A 737 32.87 5.98 -10.21
CA PRO A 737 33.81 6.70 -11.07
C PRO A 737 33.24 7.99 -11.65
N GLN A 738 31.92 8.03 -11.90
CA GLN A 738 31.24 9.25 -12.35
C GLN A 738 30.54 9.93 -11.18
N LEU A 739 30.65 11.25 -11.13
CA LEU A 739 29.94 12.05 -10.15
C LEU A 739 28.47 12.21 -10.54
N LEU A 740 27.56 11.52 -9.84
CA LEU A 740 26.11 11.71 -9.95
C LEU A 740 25.66 12.96 -9.18
N ALA A 741 26.18 14.12 -9.59
CA ALA A 741 26.03 15.39 -8.89
C ALA A 741 24.56 15.73 -8.59
N GLY A 742 24.26 15.96 -7.31
CA GLY A 742 22.96 16.40 -6.83
C GLY A 742 21.95 15.33 -6.50
N ALA A 743 22.27 14.05 -6.72
CA ALA A 743 21.39 12.96 -6.33
C ALA A 743 21.17 12.95 -4.81
N LEU A 744 19.91 13.06 -4.37
CA LEU A 744 19.51 12.83 -2.98
C LEU A 744 19.38 11.32 -2.79
N VAL A 745 20.25 10.73 -1.97
CA VAL A 745 20.14 9.30 -1.64
C VAL A 745 19.01 9.06 -0.63
N GLY A 746 18.60 7.81 -0.46
CA GLY A 746 17.56 7.46 0.51
C GLY A 746 17.85 7.90 1.95
N GLY A 747 19.12 7.94 2.34
CA GLY A 747 19.61 8.44 3.62
C GLY A 747 19.47 7.41 4.75
N PRO A 748 19.42 7.86 6.01
CA PRO A 748 19.27 6.96 7.16
C PRO A 748 17.97 6.15 7.08
N GLU A 749 18.10 4.83 7.16
CA GLU A 749 17.01 3.84 7.06
C GLU A 749 16.10 3.83 8.31
N GLY A 750 16.47 4.55 9.37
CA GLY A 750 15.65 4.82 10.55
C GLY A 750 15.61 3.70 11.58
N GLU A 751 14.60 3.74 12.44
CA GLU A 751 14.49 2.90 13.65
C GLU A 751 14.29 1.41 13.34
N LYS A 752 13.95 1.08 12.09
CA LYS A 752 13.88 -0.31 11.61
C LYS A 752 15.25 -0.97 11.44
N VAL A 753 16.28 -0.17 11.18
CA VAL A 753 17.67 -0.66 11.00
C VAL A 753 18.48 -0.41 12.25
N ASN A 754 18.35 0.79 12.85
CA ASN A 754 19.00 1.11 14.11
C ASN A 754 18.02 1.82 15.04
N PHE A 755 17.39 1.06 15.93
CA PHE A 755 16.38 1.56 16.87
C PHE A 755 16.94 2.59 17.87
N ASN A 756 18.17 2.36 18.34
CA ASN A 756 18.79 3.21 19.36
C ASN A 756 19.40 4.49 18.77
N ASP A 757 19.79 4.44 17.50
CA ASP A 757 20.45 5.53 16.80
C ASP A 757 20.03 5.56 15.32
N PRO A 758 18.79 6.00 15.04
CA PRO A 758 18.25 5.98 13.68
C PRO A 758 19.02 6.89 12.72
N ASP A 759 19.73 7.91 13.22
CA ASP A 759 20.59 8.78 12.40
C ASP A 759 21.85 8.07 11.88
N ASN A 760 22.37 7.10 12.64
CA ASN A 760 23.52 6.27 12.25
C ASN A 760 23.09 4.92 11.65
N SER A 761 21.90 4.84 11.06
CA SER A 761 21.47 3.69 10.26
C SER A 761 21.96 3.74 8.80
N TYR A 762 22.51 4.87 8.35
CA TYR A 762 23.05 5.03 7.00
C TYR A 762 24.47 4.45 6.87
N VAL A 763 24.70 3.73 5.77
CA VAL A 763 26.04 3.27 5.35
C VAL A 763 26.17 3.54 3.85
N ASP A 764 27.24 4.23 3.42
CA ASP A 764 27.52 4.56 2.01
C ASP A 764 28.06 3.33 1.26
N LEU A 765 27.13 2.48 0.80
CA LEU A 765 27.44 1.25 0.08
C LEU A 765 26.47 1.09 -1.09
N ARG A 766 27.03 0.84 -2.28
CA ARG A 766 26.27 0.68 -3.52
C ARG A 766 25.25 -0.44 -3.45
N ASN A 767 25.55 -1.54 -2.76
CA ASN A 767 24.61 -2.64 -2.60
C ASN A 767 23.53 -2.41 -1.52
N ASN A 768 23.63 -1.33 -0.74
CA ASN A 768 22.57 -0.89 0.15
C ASN A 768 21.62 0.08 -0.57
N TYR A 769 20.77 -0.47 -1.43
CA TYR A 769 19.78 0.29 -2.18
C TYR A 769 18.82 1.09 -1.27
N ASN A 770 18.49 0.61 -0.06
CA ASN A 770 17.58 1.34 0.84
C ASN A 770 18.12 2.75 1.18
N GLY A 771 19.41 2.81 1.53
CA GLY A 771 20.08 4.04 1.94
C GLY A 771 20.73 4.82 0.79
N ASN A 772 21.12 4.16 -0.30
CA ASN A 772 21.93 4.74 -1.39
C ASN A 772 21.24 4.82 -2.75
N GLU A 773 19.98 4.40 -2.87
CA GLU A 773 19.20 4.62 -4.09
C GLU A 773 18.90 6.12 -4.27
N PRO A 774 19.25 6.69 -5.44
CA PRO A 774 18.69 7.94 -5.91
C PRO A 774 17.49 7.67 -6.84
N ALA A 775 16.52 8.57 -6.88
CA ALA A 775 15.39 8.48 -7.81
C ALA A 775 14.86 9.85 -8.21
N CYS A 776 14.20 9.92 -9.36
CA CYS A 776 13.55 11.12 -9.87
C CYS A 776 12.61 11.75 -8.83
N ASP A 777 11.81 10.93 -8.14
CA ASP A 777 10.87 11.38 -7.12
C ASP A 777 11.56 11.78 -5.81
N TYR A 778 12.75 11.23 -5.51
CA TYR A 778 13.52 11.61 -4.32
C TYR A 778 13.96 13.06 -4.39
N ASN A 779 14.43 13.48 -5.56
CA ASN A 779 14.89 14.84 -5.80
C ASN A 779 13.75 15.85 -5.99
N ALA A 780 12.52 15.42 -6.31
CA ALA A 780 11.46 16.33 -6.77
C ALA A 780 11.00 17.28 -5.65
N GLY A 781 10.59 16.70 -4.51
CA GLY A 781 10.23 17.48 -3.33
C GLY A 781 11.42 18.24 -2.76
N PHE A 782 12.62 17.67 -2.82
CA PHE A 782 13.85 18.32 -2.38
C PHE A 782 14.17 19.60 -3.17
N ALA A 783 14.17 19.55 -4.51
CA ALA A 783 14.41 20.70 -5.37
C ALA A 783 13.36 21.81 -5.17
N THR A 784 12.07 21.42 -5.08
CA THR A 784 10.99 22.39 -4.85
C THR A 784 11.03 23.00 -3.45
N SER A 785 11.43 22.22 -2.44
CA SER A 785 11.66 22.74 -1.08
C SER A 785 12.85 23.72 -1.04
N LEU A 786 13.94 23.43 -1.75
CA LEU A 786 15.11 24.31 -1.84
C LEU A 786 14.75 25.70 -2.38
N ILE A 787 14.04 25.77 -3.51
CA ILE A 787 13.63 27.07 -4.07
C ILE A 787 12.65 27.81 -3.16
N ALA A 788 11.73 27.10 -2.52
CA ALA A 788 10.77 27.70 -1.59
C ALA A 788 11.48 28.29 -0.37
N VAL A 789 12.49 27.61 0.19
CA VAL A 789 13.30 28.15 1.29
C VAL A 789 14.18 29.31 0.83
N LEU A 790 14.81 29.23 -0.35
CA LEU A 790 15.62 30.31 -0.93
C LEU A 790 14.84 31.63 -1.05
N ALA A 791 13.56 31.55 -1.42
CA ALA A 791 12.69 32.72 -1.54
C ALA A 791 12.36 33.39 -0.18
N ASN A 792 12.70 32.77 0.95
CA ASN A 792 12.33 33.22 2.30
C ASN A 792 13.56 33.45 3.22
N ILE A 793 14.79 33.49 2.69
CA ILE A 793 16.03 33.68 3.46
C ILE A 793 16.95 34.79 2.96
#